data_AF-A0A8T0SBD6-F1
#
_entry.id   AF-A0A8T0SBD6-F1
#
_cell.length_a   1.000
_cell.length_b   1.000
_cell.length_c   1.000
_cell.angle_alpha   90.00
_cell.angle_beta   90.00
_cell.angle_gamma   90.00
#
_symmetry.space_group_name_H-M   'P 1'
#
loop_
_entity.id
_entity.type
_entity.pdbx_description
1 polymer ?
#
loop_
_entity_poly.entity_id
_entity_poly.type
_entity_poly.pdbx_seq_one_letter_code
_entity_poly.pdbx_strand_id
1 'polypeptide(L)'
;MQSCSSQLPLLTPRHYSYSLPRTAAAALTFLSLLLSRHLVFTTVSHFTLQPSAHTQSSCTKGAREGGRRKAGGVRTEQLEMLSFSHSPIVSYLLWCLVLLALASSNGVGATAKPKVVGSGYKLVSLVQLPNGGGLVGYLQVKQRTSTYGPDIPRLRLFVKHETRERVRVQITDADKPRWEVPYNLLPREPAPPVTGGRVTGAPFTAAEYPGEELVFTYGRDPFWFAVHRRSTRQPLFNTSAGALLFKDQYLEVSTALPKDAALYGLGENTQPGGIRLRPNDPYTIYTTDISAINLNTDLYGSHPVYMDLRSLAGRGVAHAVLLLNSNGMDVFYRGTSLTYKVIGGLLDFYFFAGATPLAVVDQYTSMIGRPAPMPYWAFGFHQCRWGYKNLSVVEGVVEGYRNAQIPLDVIWNDDDHMDAAKDFTLDPVNYPRPKLLAFLDKIHAQGMKYIVLIDPGIAVNNSYGVYQRGMARDIFIKLDGQPYLAQVWPGPVYFPDFLNPNGVSWWIDEVRRFHDLVPVDGLWIDMNEASNFCTGKCTIPKKHQCPIPDSKTPWVCCLDCKNLTNTRWDEPPYKINASGQTARLGFNTIATSATHYNGILEYNAHSLYGFSQAIATHKALQGLQGKRPFILTRSTFVGSGAYAAHWTGDNKGTWENLRYSISTMLNFGIFGMPMVGSDICGFYPSPTEELCNRWIELGAFYPFSRDHANFASPRQELYVWESVAKSARNALGMRYKLLPYLYTLNYEAHLTGAPVARPVFFSFPDFTPCYGLSTQFLLGAGVMVSPVLEEGATSVRALFPPGTWARCSRCSAAGSSPGTPARRRSRWWWRSRWAPRRRTRRAPCTWTTTSGRRWRSRRGRRRTCGSTRACAAGRSRCGRRR
;
A
#
# COMPACT_ATOMS: atom_id res chain seq x y z
N MET A 1 38.26 23.59 -32.95
CA MET A 1 39.17 22.54 -33.48
C MET A 1 39.20 21.37 -32.51
N GLN A 2 39.61 20.20 -33.00
CA GLN A 2 39.95 18.94 -32.33
C GLN A 2 39.69 18.75 -30.81
N SER A 3 38.84 17.77 -30.53
CA SER A 3 38.95 16.70 -29.52
C SER A 3 39.93 16.82 -28.34
N CYS A 4 39.40 16.55 -27.15
CA CYS A 4 40.05 15.63 -26.21
C CYS A 4 38.99 14.77 -25.51
N SER A 5 39.14 13.45 -25.50
CA SER A 5 38.22 12.52 -24.85
C SER A 5 38.83 11.94 -23.57
N SER A 6 38.05 11.89 -22.50
CA SER A 6 38.42 11.21 -21.26
C SER A 6 37.23 10.42 -20.74
N GLN A 7 37.36 9.10 -20.67
CA GLN A 7 36.36 8.21 -20.09
C GLN A 7 36.46 8.27 -18.56
N LEU A 8 35.36 8.58 -17.86
CA LEU A 8 35.26 8.35 -16.42
C LEU A 8 34.73 6.93 -16.14
N PRO A 9 35.29 6.21 -15.17
CA PRO A 9 34.81 4.87 -14.82
C PRO A 9 33.48 4.92 -14.05
N LEU A 10 32.53 4.10 -14.49
CA LEU A 10 31.30 3.83 -13.74
C LEU A 10 31.63 3.00 -12.50
N LEU A 11 31.29 3.52 -11.31
CA LEU A 11 31.37 2.78 -10.05
C LEU A 11 30.00 2.25 -9.67
N THR A 12 29.87 0.92 -9.62
CA THR A 12 28.71 0.24 -9.04
C THR A 12 28.80 0.20 -7.51
N PRO A 13 27.65 0.17 -6.78
CA PRO A 13 27.65 -0.13 -5.36
C PRO A 13 28.25 -1.52 -5.11
N ARG A 14 29.24 -1.63 -4.23
CA ARG A 14 29.85 -2.94 -3.91
C ARG A 14 28.98 -3.70 -2.90
N HIS A 15 28.68 -4.95 -3.23
CA HIS A 15 28.34 -5.94 -2.20
C HIS A 15 29.51 -6.12 -1.23
N TYR A 16 29.22 -6.26 0.06
CA TYR A 16 30.17 -6.81 1.02
C TYR A 16 30.20 -8.34 0.88
N SER A 17 31.13 -8.85 0.09
CA SER A 17 31.47 -10.28 0.02
C SER A 17 32.95 -10.48 0.38
N TYR A 18 33.20 -11.25 1.44
CA TYR A 18 34.56 -11.61 1.85
C TYR A 18 35.20 -12.54 0.80
N SER A 19 36.44 -12.23 0.41
CA SER A 19 37.16 -12.96 -0.63
C SER A 19 37.93 -14.16 -0.11
N LEU A 20 37.62 -15.35 -0.61
CA LEU A 20 38.52 -16.51 -0.63
C LEU A 20 39.19 -16.64 -2.02
N PRO A 21 40.41 -17.21 -2.13
CA PRO A 21 41.24 -17.10 -3.33
C PRO A 21 40.79 -17.97 -4.52
N ARG A 22 41.29 -17.61 -5.71
CA ARG A 22 40.87 -18.18 -7.02
C ARG A 22 41.55 -19.52 -7.37
N THR A 23 40.89 -20.65 -7.08
CA THR A 23 41.23 -21.98 -7.67
C THR A 23 40.01 -22.89 -7.90
N ALA A 24 38.92 -22.35 -8.47
CA ALA A 24 37.65 -23.11 -8.64
C ALA A 24 36.97 -23.02 -10.03
N ALA A 25 37.62 -22.41 -11.04
CA ALA A 25 36.99 -22.12 -12.34
C ALA A 25 36.95 -23.29 -13.35
N ALA A 26 37.41 -24.49 -12.97
CA ALA A 26 37.56 -25.63 -13.88
C ALA A 26 36.66 -26.85 -13.56
N ALA A 27 35.92 -26.84 -12.45
CA ALA A 27 35.23 -28.03 -11.92
C ALA A 27 33.74 -28.14 -12.32
N LEU A 28 33.10 -27.05 -12.75
CA LEU A 28 31.64 -27.00 -12.95
C LEU A 28 31.16 -27.48 -14.33
N THR A 29 32.04 -27.54 -15.34
CA THR A 29 31.70 -28.04 -16.69
C THR A 29 31.64 -29.57 -16.79
N PHE A 30 32.09 -30.29 -15.76
CA PHE A 30 32.13 -31.77 -15.75
C PHE A 30 30.92 -32.43 -15.07
N LEU A 31 30.18 -31.70 -14.22
CA LEU A 31 29.10 -32.29 -13.41
C LEU A 31 27.74 -32.36 -14.13
N SER A 32 27.49 -31.52 -15.13
CA SER A 32 26.23 -31.52 -15.89
C SER A 32 26.10 -32.63 -16.92
N LEU A 33 27.19 -33.37 -17.20
CA LEU A 33 27.22 -34.48 -18.18
C LEU A 33 27.07 -35.88 -17.55
N LEU A 34 27.12 -35.98 -16.21
CA LEU A 34 27.09 -37.26 -15.49
C LEU A 34 25.72 -37.63 -14.89
N LEU A 35 24.74 -36.72 -14.87
CA LEU A 35 23.39 -36.97 -14.36
C LEU A 35 22.36 -37.34 -15.44
N SER A 36 22.77 -37.41 -16.71
CA SER A 36 21.88 -37.68 -17.86
C SER A 36 22.11 -39.05 -18.50
N ARG A 37 22.61 -40.04 -17.74
CA ARG A 37 22.70 -41.47 -18.12
C ARG A 37 22.85 -42.36 -16.87
N HIS A 38 21.74 -42.86 -16.33
CA HIS A 38 21.58 -44.23 -15.81
C HIS A 38 20.22 -44.40 -15.10
N LEU A 39 19.28 -45.05 -15.77
CA LEU A 39 18.03 -45.56 -15.20
C LEU A 39 17.56 -46.69 -16.12
N VAL A 40 17.28 -47.89 -15.57
CA VAL A 40 16.77 -49.09 -16.27
C VAL A 40 17.82 -49.74 -17.22
N PHE A 41 18.15 -51.05 -17.24
CA PHE A 41 17.84 -52.27 -16.45
C PHE A 41 19.06 -53.25 -16.64
N THR A 42 19.17 -54.54 -16.26
CA THR A 42 18.29 -55.58 -15.68
C THR A 42 19.15 -56.67 -15.01
N THR A 43 18.61 -57.41 -14.03
CA THR A 43 18.87 -58.86 -13.82
C THR A 43 17.59 -59.51 -13.26
N VAL A 44 17.34 -60.79 -13.58
CA VAL A 44 16.00 -61.40 -13.50
C VAL A 44 16.00 -62.80 -12.88
N SER A 45 14.99 -63.07 -12.05
CA SER A 45 14.35 -64.38 -11.81
C SER A 45 12.97 -64.12 -11.18
N HIS A 46 11.90 -64.88 -11.43
CA HIS A 46 11.76 -66.18 -12.12
C HIS A 46 10.32 -66.32 -12.67
N PHE A 47 10.13 -66.81 -13.92
CA PHE A 47 8.85 -67.24 -14.56
C PHE A 47 7.67 -66.21 -14.64
N THR A 48 6.67 -66.29 -15.53
CA THR A 48 6.20 -67.38 -16.42
C THR A 48 5.57 -66.85 -17.75
N LEU A 49 5.74 -67.59 -18.85
CA LEU A 49 4.82 -67.77 -20.02
C LEU A 49 4.26 -66.59 -20.89
N GLN A 50 4.72 -66.59 -22.16
CA GLN A 50 3.93 -66.57 -23.43
C GLN A 50 3.33 -65.24 -24.02
N PRO A 51 3.00 -65.15 -25.35
CA PRO A 51 3.75 -64.22 -26.22
C PRO A 51 2.98 -63.48 -27.36
N SER A 52 3.75 -62.78 -28.22
CA SER A 52 3.42 -62.29 -29.59
C SER A 52 2.57 -61.00 -29.69
N ALA A 53 2.59 -60.20 -30.78
CA ALA A 53 3.21 -60.36 -32.12
C ALA A 53 3.62 -59.00 -32.78
N HIS A 54 4.03 -59.06 -34.07
CA HIS A 54 4.40 -58.04 -35.08
C HIS A 54 3.67 -56.66 -35.08
N THR A 55 4.12 -55.56 -35.73
CA THR A 55 4.70 -55.33 -37.10
C THR A 55 5.65 -54.11 -37.17
N GLN A 56 6.67 -54.03 -38.05
CA GLN A 56 6.70 -53.38 -39.41
C GLN A 56 5.99 -52.01 -39.55
N SER A 57 6.44 -50.99 -40.32
CA SER A 57 7.69 -50.61 -41.05
C SER A 57 7.52 -49.15 -41.59
N SER A 58 8.30 -48.46 -42.47
CA SER A 58 9.55 -48.64 -43.26
C SER A 58 10.10 -47.26 -43.76
N CYS A 59 11.31 -47.22 -44.34
CA CYS A 59 11.78 -46.29 -45.43
C CYS A 59 11.90 -44.75 -45.17
N THR A 60 12.76 -43.96 -45.86
CA THR A 60 13.66 -44.15 -47.04
C THR A 60 14.75 -43.04 -47.19
N LYS A 61 15.86 -43.35 -47.90
CA LYS A 61 16.84 -42.41 -48.58
C LYS A 61 17.64 -41.46 -47.65
N GLY A 62 18.89 -41.03 -47.93
CA GLY A 62 19.84 -41.21 -49.06
C GLY A 62 20.57 -39.88 -49.35
N ALA A 63 21.83 -39.78 -49.84
CA ALA A 63 22.90 -40.74 -50.13
C ALA A 63 24.24 -39.98 -50.40
N ARG A 64 25.39 -40.68 -50.53
CA ARG A 64 26.67 -40.23 -51.18
C ARG A 64 27.46 -39.11 -50.46
N GLU A 65 28.79 -38.92 -50.65
CA GLU A 65 29.88 -39.77 -51.21
C GLU A 65 31.27 -39.30 -50.73
N GLY A 66 32.30 -40.13 -50.92
CA GLY A 66 33.67 -39.67 -51.15
C GLY A 66 34.68 -39.74 -49.98
N GLY A 67 35.85 -40.33 -50.23
CA GLY A 67 36.98 -40.35 -49.30
C GLY A 67 38.28 -40.84 -49.94
N ARG A 68 39.42 -40.63 -49.25
CA ARG A 68 40.83 -41.07 -49.45
C ARG A 68 41.69 -40.12 -48.57
N ARG A 69 42.86 -40.46 -48.02
CA ARG A 69 43.74 -41.66 -48.00
C ARG A 69 44.44 -41.71 -46.61
N LYS A 70 44.64 -42.89 -46.01
CA LYS A 70 45.93 -43.64 -45.91
C LYS A 70 47.15 -42.82 -45.40
N ALA A 71 47.97 -43.32 -44.48
CA ALA A 71 47.91 -44.57 -43.68
C ALA A 71 48.84 -44.52 -42.45
N GLY A 72 48.56 -45.36 -41.46
CA GLY A 72 49.52 -45.77 -40.42
C GLY A 72 49.94 -47.23 -40.61
N GLY A 73 51.15 -47.58 -40.18
CA GLY A 73 51.64 -48.97 -40.15
C GLY A 73 51.16 -49.71 -38.91
N VAL A 74 51.00 -51.04 -39.01
CA VAL A 74 50.51 -51.93 -37.94
C VAL A 74 51.48 -53.11 -37.77
N ARG A 75 51.72 -53.51 -36.52
CA ARG A 75 51.96 -54.88 -35.98
C ARG A 75 52.00 -54.73 -34.43
N THR A 76 51.14 -55.39 -33.64
CA THR A 76 51.15 -56.80 -33.17
C THR A 76 52.44 -57.16 -32.40
N GLU A 77 52.41 -57.88 -31.26
CA GLU A 77 51.31 -58.67 -30.67
C GLU A 77 51.51 -59.01 -29.17
N GLN A 78 50.51 -59.70 -28.60
CA GLN A 78 50.56 -60.59 -27.41
C GLN A 78 50.70 -59.99 -26.00
N LEU A 79 50.34 -60.82 -25.01
CA LEU A 79 50.22 -60.51 -23.58
C LEU A 79 51.20 -61.37 -22.78
N GLU A 80 51.60 -60.87 -21.60
CA GLU A 80 51.85 -61.72 -20.44
C GLU A 80 51.37 -61.02 -19.15
N MET A 81 51.11 -61.78 -18.09
CA MET A 81 50.62 -61.28 -16.80
C MET A 81 51.71 -61.41 -15.73
N LEU A 82 51.81 -60.45 -14.80
CA LEU A 82 52.17 -60.74 -13.40
C LEU A 82 51.88 -59.58 -12.41
N SER A 83 51.46 -59.98 -11.21
CA SER A 83 51.45 -59.29 -9.89
C SER A 83 51.60 -57.76 -9.78
N PHE A 84 50.62 -57.12 -9.10
CA PHE A 84 50.79 -55.81 -8.45
C PHE A 84 51.16 -55.96 -6.96
N SER A 85 52.11 -55.15 -6.48
CA SER A 85 52.47 -55.02 -5.07
C SER A 85 51.61 -53.96 -4.35
N HIS A 86 51.47 -54.06 -3.03
CA HIS A 86 50.64 -53.16 -2.23
C HIS A 86 51.31 -51.81 -1.95
N SER A 87 50.54 -50.72 -2.02
CA SER A 87 50.98 -49.36 -1.63
C SER A 87 50.36 -48.93 -0.28
N PRO A 88 51.14 -48.40 0.68
CA PRO A 88 50.67 -48.11 2.04
C PRO A 88 49.64 -46.96 2.14
N ILE A 89 49.39 -46.23 1.04
CA ILE A 89 48.44 -45.10 0.98
C ILE A 89 47.01 -45.54 1.32
N VAL A 90 46.62 -46.76 0.93
CA VAL A 90 45.26 -47.30 1.14
C VAL A 90 44.94 -47.47 2.63
N SER A 91 45.90 -47.96 3.41
CA SER A 91 45.76 -48.15 4.87
C SER A 91 45.57 -46.83 5.62
N TYR A 92 46.24 -45.76 5.16
CA TYR A 92 46.12 -44.43 5.76
C TYR A 92 44.75 -43.79 5.49
N LEU A 93 44.22 -43.96 4.27
CA LEU A 93 42.87 -43.50 3.91
C LEU A 93 41.79 -44.24 4.70
N LEU A 94 41.93 -45.56 4.90
CA LEU A 94 41.02 -46.35 5.73
C LEU A 94 41.04 -45.89 7.19
N TRP A 95 42.19 -45.60 7.78
CA TRP A 95 42.27 -45.05 9.15
C TRP A 95 41.61 -43.68 9.27
N CYS A 96 41.78 -42.79 8.28
CA CYS A 96 41.11 -41.49 8.27
C CYS A 96 39.58 -41.65 8.17
N LEU A 97 39.09 -42.58 7.35
CA LEU A 97 37.66 -42.89 7.21
C LEU A 97 37.06 -43.50 8.49
N VAL A 98 37.78 -44.38 9.18
CA VAL A 98 37.33 -44.95 10.46
C VAL A 98 37.29 -43.88 11.56
N LEU A 99 38.27 -42.97 11.62
CA LEU A 99 38.23 -41.84 12.56
C LEU A 99 37.08 -40.87 12.26
N LEU A 100 36.74 -40.61 10.99
CA LEU A 100 35.56 -39.83 10.59
C LEU A 100 34.23 -40.55 10.94
N ALA A 101 34.18 -41.88 10.82
CA ALA A 101 33.03 -42.68 11.22
C ALA A 101 32.83 -42.72 12.76
N LEU A 102 33.91 -42.71 13.54
CA LEU A 102 33.86 -42.64 15.00
C LEU A 102 33.59 -41.22 15.52
N ALA A 103 34.02 -40.19 14.80
CA ALA A 103 33.69 -38.79 15.10
C ALA A 103 32.22 -38.42 14.81
N SER A 104 31.49 -39.24 14.04
CA SER A 104 30.09 -38.99 13.65
C SER A 104 29.04 -39.78 14.45
N SER A 105 29.45 -40.65 15.38
CA SER A 105 28.52 -41.42 16.22
C SER A 105 28.19 -40.78 17.58
N ASN A 106 29.09 -39.97 18.15
CA ASN A 106 28.87 -39.22 19.39
C ASN A 106 28.28 -37.82 19.11
N GLY A 107 27.06 -37.78 18.56
CA GLY A 107 26.50 -36.52 18.06
C GLY A 107 24.99 -36.46 17.77
N VAL A 108 24.17 -37.41 18.26
CA VAL A 108 22.71 -37.28 18.20
C VAL A 108 22.23 -36.26 19.24
N GLY A 109 22.55 -34.99 18.98
CA GLY A 109 22.04 -33.86 19.76
C GLY A 109 20.52 -33.89 19.71
N ALA A 110 19.88 -33.94 20.88
CA ALA A 110 18.43 -34.09 20.99
C ALA A 110 17.74 -33.02 20.14
N THR A 111 16.96 -33.45 19.14
CA THR A 111 16.22 -32.56 18.25
C THR A 111 15.31 -31.69 19.10
N ALA A 112 15.68 -30.41 19.21
CA ALA A 112 15.06 -29.49 20.15
C ALA A 112 13.54 -29.45 19.88
N LYS A 113 12.75 -29.99 20.83
CA LYS A 113 11.29 -30.09 20.69
C LYS A 113 10.75 -28.73 20.24
N PRO A 114 9.99 -28.66 19.14
CA PRO A 114 9.61 -27.39 18.54
C PRO A 114 8.94 -26.51 19.59
N LYS A 115 9.53 -25.34 19.86
CA LYS A 115 9.11 -24.47 20.96
C LYS A 115 7.66 -24.04 20.72
N VAL A 116 6.75 -24.56 21.55
CA VAL A 116 5.33 -24.21 21.51
C VAL A 116 5.21 -22.70 21.71
N VAL A 117 4.74 -22.00 20.68
CA VAL A 117 4.64 -20.54 20.70
C VAL A 117 3.54 -20.10 21.67
N GLY A 118 2.41 -20.81 21.69
CA GLY A 118 1.36 -20.69 22.69
C GLY A 118 0.35 -21.83 22.57
N SER A 119 -0.62 -21.90 23.50
CA SER A 119 -1.57 -23.01 23.66
C SER A 119 -3.02 -22.69 23.26
N GLY A 120 -3.28 -21.46 22.81
CA GLY A 120 -4.61 -20.94 22.57
C GLY A 120 -5.36 -20.49 23.84
N TYR A 121 -6.60 -20.07 23.62
CA TYR A 121 -7.51 -19.57 24.65
C TYR A 121 -8.75 -20.46 24.76
N LYS A 122 -9.57 -20.25 25.80
CA LYS A 122 -10.91 -20.82 25.96
C LYS A 122 -11.91 -19.77 26.42
N LEU A 123 -13.16 -19.87 25.99
CA LEU A 123 -14.23 -18.93 26.33
C LEU A 123 -14.79 -19.20 27.75
N VAL A 124 -14.79 -18.18 28.61
CA VAL A 124 -15.16 -18.28 30.04
C VAL A 124 -16.28 -17.33 30.50
N SER A 125 -16.55 -16.24 29.77
CA SER A 125 -17.80 -15.46 29.89
C SER A 125 -18.32 -15.09 28.50
N LEU A 126 -19.63 -14.92 28.36
CA LEU A 126 -20.26 -14.36 27.17
C LEU A 126 -21.62 -13.77 27.53
N VAL A 127 -21.90 -12.56 27.06
CA VAL A 127 -23.15 -11.81 27.26
C VAL A 127 -23.51 -11.10 25.96
N GLN A 128 -24.75 -11.24 25.50
CA GLN A 128 -25.30 -10.42 24.42
C GLN A 128 -25.89 -9.14 25.03
N LEU A 129 -25.45 -7.98 24.55
CA LEU A 129 -25.91 -6.68 25.04
C LEU A 129 -27.31 -6.34 24.46
N PRO A 130 -28.17 -5.66 25.24
CA PRO A 130 -29.47 -5.20 24.76
C PRO A 130 -29.39 -4.29 23.52
N ASN A 131 -30.53 -4.10 22.85
CA ASN A 131 -30.72 -3.11 21.79
C ASN A 131 -29.72 -3.20 20.61
N GLY A 132 -29.15 -4.38 20.35
CA GLY A 132 -28.14 -4.56 19.30
C GLY A 132 -26.75 -4.06 19.66
N GLY A 133 -26.44 -3.84 20.94
CA GLY A 133 -25.13 -3.38 21.42
C GLY A 133 -23.95 -4.34 21.16
N GLY A 134 -24.22 -5.52 20.61
CA GLY A 134 -23.22 -6.54 20.26
C GLY A 134 -23.16 -7.70 21.25
N LEU A 135 -22.13 -8.50 21.11
CA LEU A 135 -21.80 -9.67 21.92
C LEU A 135 -20.44 -9.41 22.59
N VAL A 136 -20.35 -9.57 23.91
CA VAL A 136 -19.12 -9.36 24.68
C VAL A 136 -18.80 -10.60 25.50
N GLY A 137 -17.54 -11.01 25.53
CA GLY A 137 -17.11 -12.17 26.32
C GLY A 137 -15.68 -12.06 26.83
N TYR A 138 -15.30 -12.98 27.71
CA TYR A 138 -13.94 -13.14 28.19
C TYR A 138 -13.35 -14.49 27.78
N LEU A 139 -12.12 -14.46 27.29
CA LEU A 139 -11.29 -15.61 26.97
C LEU A 139 -10.19 -15.77 28.03
N GLN A 140 -9.85 -17.00 28.38
CA GLN A 140 -8.79 -17.35 29.34
C GLN A 140 -7.70 -18.14 28.60
N VAL A 141 -6.42 -17.78 28.77
CA VAL A 141 -5.32 -18.57 28.17
C VAL A 141 -5.32 -19.99 28.75
N LYS A 142 -5.11 -21.00 27.90
CA LYS A 142 -5.18 -22.42 28.32
C LYS A 142 -3.97 -22.85 29.14
N GLN A 143 -2.77 -22.52 28.66
CA GLN A 143 -1.48 -22.76 29.31
C GLN A 143 -0.51 -21.66 28.88
N ARG A 144 0.15 -21.00 29.85
CA ARG A 144 1.10 -19.91 29.57
C ARG A 144 2.41 -20.44 28.99
N THR A 145 2.99 -19.71 28.04
CA THR A 145 4.34 -19.89 27.50
C THR A 145 5.12 -18.56 27.57
N SER A 146 6.45 -18.63 27.38
CA SER A 146 7.35 -17.47 27.34
C SER A 146 7.95 -17.19 25.95
N THR A 147 7.70 -18.05 24.97
CA THR A 147 8.11 -17.85 23.57
C THR A 147 7.51 -16.54 23.04
N TYR A 148 8.33 -15.64 22.51
CA TYR A 148 7.94 -14.27 22.13
C TYR A 148 7.28 -13.42 23.23
N GLY A 149 7.57 -13.74 24.51
CA GLY A 149 7.05 -13.03 25.67
C GLY A 149 5.85 -13.73 26.35
N PRO A 150 5.35 -13.15 27.45
CA PRO A 150 4.24 -13.71 28.22
C PRO A 150 2.90 -13.57 27.47
N ASP A 151 2.06 -14.61 27.58
CA ASP A 151 0.66 -14.52 27.16
C ASP A 151 -0.13 -13.56 28.05
N ILE A 152 -1.06 -12.82 27.44
CA ILE A 152 -2.02 -12.01 28.17
C ILE A 152 -3.01 -12.97 28.88
N PRO A 153 -3.12 -12.97 30.22
CA PRO A 153 -3.86 -14.04 30.92
C PRO A 153 -5.34 -14.12 30.57
N ARG A 154 -5.99 -12.97 30.29
CA ARG A 154 -7.41 -12.85 29.97
C ARG A 154 -7.61 -11.88 28.80
N LEU A 155 -8.40 -12.27 27.81
CA LEU A 155 -8.79 -11.41 26.70
C LEU A 155 -10.27 -11.05 26.78
N ARG A 156 -10.63 -9.85 26.31
CA ARG A 156 -11.99 -9.43 26.03
C ARG A 156 -12.27 -9.60 24.54
N LEU A 157 -13.32 -10.34 24.22
CA LEU A 157 -13.93 -10.46 22.90
C LEU A 157 -15.10 -9.46 22.82
N PHE A 158 -15.20 -8.72 21.71
CA PHE A 158 -16.35 -7.91 21.35
C PHE A 158 -16.70 -8.17 19.88
N VAL A 159 -17.98 -8.44 19.59
CA VAL A 159 -18.48 -8.69 18.23
C VAL A 159 -19.73 -7.87 18.00
N LYS A 160 -19.79 -7.11 16.92
CA LYS A 160 -20.99 -6.34 16.55
C LYS A 160 -21.24 -6.39 15.05
N HIS A 161 -22.47 -6.75 14.69
CA HIS A 161 -23.02 -6.48 13.35
C HIS A 161 -23.31 -4.98 13.28
N GLU A 162 -22.39 -4.20 12.74
CA GLU A 162 -22.49 -2.73 12.65
C GLU A 162 -23.49 -2.32 11.56
N THR A 163 -23.59 -3.13 10.50
CA THR A 163 -24.62 -3.03 9.45
C THR A 163 -25.04 -4.43 9.03
N ARG A 164 -26.04 -4.53 8.14
CA ARG A 164 -26.41 -5.79 7.45
C ARG A 164 -25.20 -6.55 6.89
N GLU A 165 -24.25 -5.80 6.34
CA GLU A 165 -23.15 -6.27 5.50
C GLU A 165 -21.77 -6.15 6.16
N ARG A 166 -21.70 -5.65 7.41
CA ARG A 166 -20.44 -5.45 8.14
C ARG A 166 -20.53 -5.97 9.56
N VAL A 167 -19.69 -6.95 9.90
CA VAL A 167 -19.45 -7.39 11.27
C VAL A 167 -18.02 -7.04 11.70
N ARG A 168 -17.90 -6.52 12.91
CA ARG A 168 -16.64 -6.24 13.60
C ARG A 168 -16.36 -7.33 14.64
N VAL A 169 -15.12 -7.76 14.77
CA VAL A 169 -14.63 -8.70 15.80
C VAL A 169 -13.36 -8.11 16.42
N GLN A 170 -13.50 -7.53 17.61
CA GLN A 170 -12.37 -7.01 18.39
C GLN A 170 -11.96 -8.01 19.47
N ILE A 171 -10.66 -8.30 19.58
CA ILE A 171 -10.05 -9.08 20.67
C ILE A 171 -8.90 -8.28 21.27
N THR A 172 -8.96 -8.04 22.59
CA THR A 172 -8.02 -7.21 23.34
C THR A 172 -7.75 -7.77 24.74
N ASP A 173 -6.84 -7.18 25.51
CA ASP A 173 -6.60 -7.51 26.92
C ASP A 173 -7.85 -7.14 27.76
N ALA A 174 -8.27 -8.02 28.67
CA ALA A 174 -9.45 -7.82 29.52
C ALA A 174 -9.18 -6.95 30.76
N ASP A 175 -7.91 -6.81 31.14
CA ASP A 175 -7.43 -6.24 32.40
C ASP A 175 -6.66 -4.92 32.20
N LYS A 176 -6.14 -4.66 30.99
CA LYS A 176 -5.38 -3.44 30.66
C LYS A 176 -5.79 -2.85 29.30
N PRO A 177 -5.91 -1.51 29.18
CA PRO A 177 -5.96 -0.86 27.88
C PRO A 177 -4.72 -1.21 27.03
N ARG A 178 -4.93 -1.41 25.72
CA ARG A 178 -3.88 -1.58 24.72
C ARG A 178 -3.98 -0.49 23.67
N TRP A 179 -2.96 -0.37 22.83
CA TRP A 179 -3.00 0.55 21.70
C TRP A 179 -4.14 0.22 20.73
N GLU A 180 -4.83 1.27 20.28
CA GLU A 180 -5.80 1.27 19.20
C GLU A 180 -5.50 2.45 18.26
N VAL A 181 -5.74 2.28 16.96
CA VAL A 181 -5.68 3.38 15.99
C VAL A 181 -6.57 4.54 16.48
N PRO A 182 -6.06 5.77 16.64
CA PRO A 182 -6.79 6.82 17.36
C PRO A 182 -8.14 7.20 16.72
N TYR A 183 -9.18 7.25 17.55
CA TYR A 183 -10.56 7.53 17.14
C TYR A 183 -10.76 8.95 16.55
N ASN A 184 -9.82 9.87 16.78
CA ASN A 184 -9.77 11.22 16.20
C ASN A 184 -9.10 11.27 14.81
N LEU A 185 -8.39 10.21 14.40
CA LEU A 185 -7.86 10.04 13.04
C LEU A 185 -8.80 9.17 12.18
N LEU A 186 -9.29 8.06 12.76
CA LEU A 186 -10.23 7.16 12.11
C LEU A 186 -11.50 6.95 12.97
N PRO A 187 -12.52 7.83 12.82
CA PRO A 187 -13.75 7.80 13.60
C PRO A 187 -14.56 6.53 13.39
N ARG A 188 -14.90 5.86 14.48
CA ARG A 188 -15.69 4.61 14.54
C ARG A 188 -16.34 4.46 15.91
N GLU A 189 -17.25 3.50 16.07
CA GLU A 189 -17.89 3.24 17.37
C GLU A 189 -16.86 2.69 18.39
N PRO A 190 -16.79 3.19 19.64
CA PRO A 190 -15.95 2.60 20.67
C PRO A 190 -16.58 1.31 21.23
N ALA A 191 -15.77 0.28 21.46
CA ALA A 191 -16.26 -0.98 22.02
C ALA A 191 -16.71 -0.79 23.49
N PRO A 192 -17.97 -1.09 23.87
CA PRO A 192 -18.54 -0.68 25.14
C PRO A 192 -17.88 -1.33 26.38
N PRO A 193 -17.73 -0.60 27.50
CA PRO A 193 -17.18 -1.16 28.74
C PRO A 193 -18.08 -2.25 29.32
N VAL A 194 -17.49 -3.19 30.07
CA VAL A 194 -18.19 -4.40 30.54
C VAL A 194 -18.56 -4.27 32.02
N THR A 195 -19.84 -4.41 32.33
CA THR A 195 -20.37 -4.35 33.71
C THR A 195 -20.96 -5.70 34.14
N GLY A 196 -20.08 -6.69 34.34
CA GLY A 196 -20.41 -7.99 34.95
C GLY A 196 -21.01 -9.03 34.00
N GLY A 197 -20.59 -10.29 34.15
CA GLY A 197 -21.15 -11.43 33.41
C GLY A 197 -20.38 -12.74 33.65
N ARG A 198 -21.12 -13.84 33.85
CA ARG A 198 -20.63 -15.23 33.80
C ARG A 198 -21.22 -15.87 32.53
N VAL A 199 -20.64 -16.96 31.99
CA VAL A 199 -21.44 -17.82 31.10
C VAL A 199 -22.54 -18.45 31.95
N THR A 200 -23.79 -18.06 31.70
CA THR A 200 -24.99 -18.82 32.10
C THR A 200 -25.44 -19.65 30.90
N GLY A 201 -25.01 -20.91 30.84
CA GLY A 201 -25.31 -21.80 29.72
C GLY A 201 -24.62 -23.15 29.81
N ALA A 202 -25.19 -24.15 29.13
CA ALA A 202 -24.66 -25.50 29.05
C ALA A 202 -23.29 -25.57 28.33
N PRO A 203 -22.54 -26.67 28.44
CA PRO A 203 -21.41 -26.95 27.56
C PRO A 203 -21.86 -26.97 26.08
N PHE A 204 -21.10 -26.31 25.21
CA PHE A 204 -21.31 -26.32 23.77
C PHE A 204 -19.97 -26.41 23.04
N THR A 205 -19.97 -27.04 21.87
CA THR A 205 -18.79 -27.17 20.99
C THR A 205 -18.65 -25.96 20.07
N ALA A 206 -19.76 -25.53 19.46
CA ALA A 206 -19.88 -24.33 18.63
C ALA A 206 -21.24 -23.65 18.85
N ALA A 207 -21.30 -22.33 18.61
CA ALA A 207 -22.53 -21.54 18.63
C ALA A 207 -22.49 -20.43 17.55
N GLU A 208 -23.64 -19.90 17.16
CA GLU A 208 -23.78 -18.83 16.17
C GLU A 208 -24.37 -17.54 16.79
N TYR A 209 -23.87 -16.39 16.35
CA TYR A 209 -24.43 -15.06 16.58
C TYR A 209 -24.80 -14.43 15.22
N PRO A 210 -26.01 -14.71 14.71
CA PRO A 210 -26.41 -14.32 13.36
C PRO A 210 -26.78 -12.84 13.24
N GLY A 211 -26.26 -12.18 12.21
CA GLY A 211 -26.78 -10.94 11.67
C GLY A 211 -27.72 -11.19 10.48
N GLU A 212 -27.90 -10.18 9.63
CA GLU A 212 -28.75 -10.28 8.43
C GLU A 212 -28.09 -11.04 7.27
N GLU A 213 -26.92 -10.59 6.79
CA GLU A 213 -26.15 -11.30 5.74
C GLU A 213 -24.91 -12.02 6.28
N LEU A 214 -24.32 -11.57 7.39
CA LEU A 214 -23.16 -12.23 8.00
C LEU A 214 -23.53 -12.95 9.30
N VAL A 215 -22.92 -14.10 9.54
CA VAL A 215 -23.06 -14.89 10.77
C VAL A 215 -21.67 -15.08 11.38
N PHE A 216 -21.55 -14.73 12.67
CA PHE A 216 -20.36 -15.02 13.47
C PHE A 216 -20.56 -16.37 14.17
N THR A 217 -19.69 -17.33 13.92
CA THR A 217 -19.69 -18.66 14.56
C THR A 217 -18.47 -18.77 15.47
N TYR A 218 -18.59 -19.40 16.64
CA TYR A 218 -17.49 -19.50 17.60
C TYR A 218 -17.51 -20.81 18.39
N GLY A 219 -16.33 -21.33 18.69
CA GLY A 219 -16.10 -22.50 19.54
C GLY A 219 -15.67 -22.13 20.96
N ARG A 220 -15.79 -23.08 21.91
CA ARG A 220 -15.56 -22.81 23.34
C ARG A 220 -14.14 -23.11 23.83
N ASP A 221 -13.66 -24.34 23.65
CA ASP A 221 -12.34 -24.78 24.15
C ASP A 221 -11.73 -25.84 23.20
N PRO A 222 -10.65 -25.52 22.44
CA PRO A 222 -10.07 -24.19 22.30
C PRO A 222 -11.07 -23.20 21.66
N PHE A 223 -10.93 -21.93 21.99
CA PHE A 223 -11.66 -20.85 21.34
C PHE A 223 -11.15 -20.66 19.90
N TRP A 224 -12.10 -20.59 18.98
CA TRP A 224 -11.92 -20.21 17.58
C TRP A 224 -13.15 -19.44 17.12
N PHE A 225 -13.05 -18.68 16.02
CA PHE A 225 -14.20 -18.05 15.40
C PHE A 225 -14.18 -18.15 13.88
N ALA A 226 -15.34 -17.97 13.27
CA ALA A 226 -15.53 -17.88 11.83
C ALA A 226 -16.57 -16.80 11.50
N VAL A 227 -16.45 -16.20 10.32
CA VAL A 227 -17.46 -15.32 9.74
C VAL A 227 -17.85 -15.90 8.39
N HIS A 228 -19.15 -16.09 8.16
CA HIS A 228 -19.68 -16.71 6.96
C HIS A 228 -20.98 -16.04 6.48
N ARG A 229 -21.32 -16.19 5.21
CA ARG A 229 -22.59 -15.67 4.65
C ARG A 229 -23.79 -16.46 5.13
N ARG A 230 -24.82 -15.77 5.61
CA ARG A 230 -26.13 -16.35 5.88
C ARG A 230 -26.79 -16.87 4.60
N SER A 231 -26.63 -16.15 3.50
CA SER A 231 -27.26 -16.43 2.20
C SER A 231 -26.74 -17.69 1.49
N THR A 232 -25.44 -18.00 1.59
CA THR A 232 -24.81 -19.11 0.84
C THR A 232 -24.01 -20.09 1.70
N ARG A 233 -23.88 -19.84 3.01
CA ARG A 233 -22.96 -20.52 3.95
C ARG A 233 -21.47 -20.45 3.57
N GLN A 234 -21.08 -19.62 2.59
CA GLN A 234 -19.68 -19.37 2.22
C GLN A 234 -18.89 -18.81 3.42
N PRO A 235 -17.78 -19.43 3.85
CA PRO A 235 -16.88 -18.86 4.85
C PRO A 235 -16.06 -17.72 4.25
N LEU A 236 -16.09 -16.54 4.88
CA LEU A 236 -15.20 -15.41 4.61
C LEU A 236 -13.86 -15.62 5.35
N PHE A 237 -13.96 -16.04 6.62
CA PHE A 237 -12.84 -16.21 7.54
C PHE A 237 -13.15 -17.35 8.51
N ASN A 238 -12.18 -18.19 8.86
CA ASN A 238 -12.34 -19.26 9.84
C ASN A 238 -11.02 -19.64 10.53
N THR A 239 -10.92 -19.39 11.83
CA THR A 239 -9.74 -19.68 12.64
C THR A 239 -9.71 -21.09 13.23
N SER A 240 -10.68 -21.96 12.94
CA SER A 240 -10.77 -23.30 13.57
C SER A 240 -9.57 -24.23 13.30
N ALA A 241 -8.71 -23.87 12.34
CA ALA A 241 -7.50 -24.61 11.98
C ALA A 241 -6.21 -24.12 12.69
N GLY A 242 -6.29 -23.06 13.49
CA GLY A 242 -5.12 -22.45 14.16
C GLY A 242 -5.42 -22.00 15.59
N ALA A 243 -4.39 -21.95 16.43
CA ALA A 243 -4.51 -21.42 17.78
C ALA A 243 -4.41 -19.88 17.75
N LEU A 244 -5.40 -19.18 18.31
CA LEU A 244 -5.28 -17.75 18.61
C LEU A 244 -4.17 -17.53 19.64
N LEU A 245 -3.09 -16.84 19.27
CA LEU A 245 -2.03 -16.46 20.20
C LEU A 245 -2.06 -14.95 20.43
N PHE A 246 -1.88 -14.52 21.68
CA PHE A 246 -2.01 -13.12 22.07
C PHE A 246 -1.06 -12.83 23.22
N LYS A 247 0.04 -12.15 22.90
CA LYS A 247 1.12 -11.73 23.81
C LYS A 247 1.33 -10.23 23.64
N ASP A 248 2.02 -9.61 24.59
CA ASP A 248 2.17 -8.16 24.63
C ASP A 248 2.82 -7.56 23.35
N GLN A 249 3.71 -8.31 22.70
CA GLN A 249 4.34 -7.95 21.42
C GLN A 249 4.31 -9.08 20.37
N TYR A 250 3.29 -9.95 20.42
CA TYR A 250 3.09 -11.00 19.41
C TYR A 250 1.64 -11.47 19.39
N LEU A 251 0.90 -11.09 18.35
CA LEU A 251 -0.45 -11.57 18.06
C LEU A 251 -0.38 -12.49 16.83
N GLU A 252 -0.90 -13.70 16.92
CA GLU A 252 -0.98 -14.64 15.80
C GLU A 252 -2.40 -15.18 15.64
N VAL A 253 -2.92 -15.07 14.42
CA VAL A 253 -4.24 -15.58 14.03
C VAL A 253 -4.23 -16.01 12.56
N SER A 254 -4.68 -17.24 12.32
CA SER A 254 -4.78 -17.84 11.00
C SER A 254 -6.24 -17.93 10.56
N THR A 255 -6.48 -17.81 9.26
CA THR A 255 -7.71 -18.30 8.61
C THR A 255 -7.38 -19.40 7.61
N ALA A 256 -8.26 -20.41 7.53
CA ALA A 256 -8.32 -21.30 6.37
C ALA A 256 -8.86 -20.55 5.14
N LEU A 257 -8.43 -20.94 3.94
CA LEU A 257 -8.91 -20.43 2.65
C LEU A 257 -9.17 -21.61 1.70
N PRO A 258 -10.22 -21.56 0.86
CA PRO A 258 -10.44 -22.58 -0.16
C PRO A 258 -9.50 -22.37 -1.36
N LYS A 259 -9.27 -23.43 -2.15
CA LYS A 259 -8.30 -23.43 -3.26
C LYS A 259 -8.64 -22.46 -4.40
N ASP A 260 -9.88 -21.98 -4.49
CA ASP A 260 -10.38 -21.04 -5.49
C ASP A 260 -10.25 -19.56 -5.09
N ALA A 261 -9.81 -19.27 -3.85
CA ALA A 261 -9.63 -17.91 -3.35
C ALA A 261 -8.69 -17.07 -4.23
N ALA A 262 -9.11 -15.87 -4.63
CA ALA A 262 -8.30 -14.90 -5.33
C ALA A 262 -8.18 -13.64 -4.49
N LEU A 263 -7.04 -13.49 -3.81
CA LEU A 263 -6.77 -12.38 -2.91
C LEU A 263 -6.13 -11.20 -3.66
N TYR A 264 -6.45 -9.98 -3.20
CA TYR A 264 -5.90 -8.70 -3.67
C TYR A 264 -5.76 -7.74 -2.48
N GLY A 265 -4.75 -6.87 -2.47
CA GLY A 265 -4.52 -5.91 -1.37
C GLY A 265 -3.23 -6.20 -0.58
N LEU A 266 -3.29 -6.14 0.75
CA LEU A 266 -2.14 -6.27 1.68
C LEU A 266 -0.96 -5.37 1.29
N GLY A 267 -1.22 -4.07 1.10
CA GLY A 267 -0.22 -3.09 0.68
C GLY A 267 0.53 -2.44 1.84
N GLU A 268 1.58 -1.67 1.56
CA GLU A 268 2.16 -1.41 0.23
C GLU A 268 3.36 -2.32 -0.07
N ASN A 269 3.47 -2.79 -1.32
CA ASN A 269 4.58 -3.58 -1.84
C ASN A 269 4.51 -3.67 -3.37
N THR A 270 5.67 -3.62 -4.05
CA THR A 270 5.77 -3.87 -5.49
C THR A 270 5.80 -5.38 -5.74
N GLN A 271 4.70 -5.91 -6.28
CA GLN A 271 4.55 -7.33 -6.59
C GLN A 271 4.93 -7.60 -8.06
N PRO A 272 6.01 -8.35 -8.36
CA PRO A 272 6.32 -8.77 -9.72
C PRO A 272 5.30 -9.79 -10.25
N GLY A 273 4.47 -10.33 -9.35
CA GLY A 273 3.46 -11.32 -9.66
C GLY A 273 2.18 -10.78 -10.30
N GLY A 274 1.99 -9.46 -10.36
CA GLY A 274 0.74 -8.80 -10.71
C GLY A 274 -0.15 -8.54 -9.48
N ILE A 275 -1.40 -8.14 -9.72
CA ILE A 275 -2.33 -7.68 -8.65
C ILE A 275 -2.84 -8.82 -7.74
N ARG A 276 -2.94 -10.06 -8.23
CA ARG A 276 -3.41 -11.20 -7.43
C ARG A 276 -2.28 -11.71 -6.55
N LEU A 277 -2.51 -11.74 -5.24
CA LEU A 277 -1.53 -12.24 -4.27
C LEU A 277 -1.17 -13.70 -4.54
N ARG A 278 0.10 -14.03 -4.34
CA ARG A 278 0.69 -15.34 -4.62
C ARG A 278 1.07 -16.08 -3.33
N PRO A 279 0.83 -17.39 -3.25
CA PRO A 279 1.27 -18.20 -2.11
C PRO A 279 2.79 -18.16 -1.93
N ASN A 280 3.23 -17.97 -0.69
CA ASN A 280 4.63 -17.95 -0.23
C ASN A 280 5.47 -16.72 -0.60
N ASP A 281 4.97 -15.80 -1.44
CA ASP A 281 5.55 -14.46 -1.53
C ASP A 281 5.34 -13.72 -0.19
N PRO A 282 6.27 -12.84 0.24
CA PRO A 282 6.17 -12.14 1.51
C PRO A 282 5.24 -10.92 1.43
N TYR A 283 4.53 -10.65 2.52
CA TYR A 283 3.68 -9.47 2.72
C TYR A 283 3.98 -8.89 4.10
N THR A 284 5.12 -8.20 4.21
CA THR A 284 5.41 -7.32 5.35
C THR A 284 4.55 -6.06 5.21
N ILE A 285 3.98 -5.58 6.32
CA ILE A 285 3.23 -4.33 6.37
C ILE A 285 3.81 -3.49 7.51
N TYR A 286 4.62 -2.51 7.12
CA TYR A 286 5.31 -1.49 7.92
C TYR A 286 5.61 -0.33 6.95
N THR A 287 5.74 0.91 7.43
CA THR A 287 5.86 2.09 6.55
C THR A 287 7.32 2.49 6.43
N THR A 288 7.98 2.13 5.33
CA THR A 288 9.44 2.27 5.20
C THR A 288 9.82 3.05 3.95
N ASP A 289 10.79 3.96 4.06
CA ASP A 289 11.40 4.63 2.90
C ASP A 289 12.29 3.65 2.14
N ILE A 290 11.65 2.94 1.22
CA ILE A 290 12.26 1.96 0.33
C ILE A 290 11.71 2.22 -1.06
N SER A 291 12.59 2.51 -2.00
CA SER A 291 12.23 2.73 -3.39
C SER A 291 11.45 1.54 -3.97
N ALA A 292 10.35 1.81 -4.65
CA ALA A 292 9.40 0.83 -5.20
C ALA A 292 9.99 -0.08 -6.30
N ILE A 293 11.21 0.18 -6.75
CA ILE A 293 12.03 -0.79 -7.52
C ILE A 293 12.30 -2.10 -6.75
N ASN A 294 12.24 -2.06 -5.41
CA ASN A 294 12.47 -3.21 -4.56
C ASN A 294 11.18 -4.05 -4.50
N LEU A 295 11.31 -5.30 -4.94
CA LEU A 295 10.20 -6.23 -5.03
C LEU A 295 9.99 -6.95 -3.70
N ASN A 296 8.75 -7.32 -3.41
CA ASN A 296 8.42 -8.24 -2.31
C ASN A 296 8.97 -7.77 -0.92
N THR A 297 8.87 -6.46 -0.66
CA THR A 297 9.23 -5.80 0.60
C THR A 297 8.15 -4.79 0.97
N ASP A 298 8.06 -4.45 2.26
CA ASP A 298 7.39 -3.24 2.74
C ASP A 298 7.91 -1.98 2.03
N LEU A 299 6.99 -1.04 1.77
CA LEU A 299 7.21 0.28 1.17
C LEU A 299 6.49 1.36 2.02
N TYR A 300 6.10 2.49 1.42
CA TYR A 300 5.64 3.69 2.11
C TYR A 300 4.30 3.55 2.85
N GLY A 301 3.35 2.76 2.31
CA GLY A 301 1.99 2.60 2.83
C GLY A 301 1.74 1.34 3.66
N SER A 302 0.75 1.43 4.58
CA SER A 302 0.31 0.32 5.45
C SER A 302 -1.20 0.09 5.32
N HIS A 303 -1.57 -0.97 4.59
CA HIS A 303 -2.95 -1.33 4.22
C HIS A 303 -3.23 -2.81 4.52
N PRO A 304 -3.42 -3.19 5.80
CA PRO A 304 -3.77 -4.54 6.25
C PRO A 304 -5.22 -4.96 5.91
N VAL A 305 -5.63 -4.77 4.66
CA VAL A 305 -6.91 -5.17 4.08
C VAL A 305 -6.69 -6.06 2.86
N TYR A 306 -7.50 -7.11 2.71
CA TYR A 306 -7.57 -7.87 1.46
C TYR A 306 -9.01 -8.02 0.97
N MET A 307 -9.20 -8.01 -0.35
CA MET A 307 -10.39 -8.51 -1.03
C MET A 307 -10.16 -9.97 -1.44
N ASP A 308 -11.15 -10.84 -1.27
CA ASP A 308 -11.16 -12.21 -1.79
C ASP A 308 -12.35 -12.40 -2.73
N LEU A 309 -12.06 -12.69 -4.00
CA LEU A 309 -13.03 -12.95 -5.06
C LEU A 309 -13.02 -14.44 -5.42
N ARG A 310 -14.19 -15.09 -5.36
CA ARG A 310 -14.36 -16.52 -5.66
C ARG A 310 -15.42 -16.73 -6.74
N SER A 311 -15.30 -17.79 -7.53
CA SER A 311 -16.30 -18.15 -8.56
C SER A 311 -17.21 -19.26 -8.05
N LEU A 312 -18.35 -18.87 -7.47
CA LEU A 312 -19.33 -19.79 -6.90
C LEU A 312 -20.42 -20.09 -7.93
N ALA A 313 -20.50 -21.34 -8.37
CA ALA A 313 -21.42 -21.80 -9.41
C ALA A 313 -21.38 -20.92 -10.69
N GLY A 314 -20.18 -20.48 -11.09
CA GLY A 314 -19.95 -19.62 -12.24
C GLY A 314 -20.21 -18.12 -12.02
N ARG A 315 -20.48 -17.68 -10.77
CA ARG A 315 -20.67 -16.26 -10.44
C ARG A 315 -19.61 -15.74 -9.48
N GLY A 316 -19.09 -14.54 -9.77
CA GLY A 316 -18.06 -13.88 -8.98
C GLY A 316 -18.63 -13.29 -7.70
N VAL A 317 -18.19 -13.82 -6.56
CA VAL A 317 -18.62 -13.42 -5.22
C VAL A 317 -17.40 -12.92 -4.44
N ALA A 318 -17.40 -11.62 -4.14
CA ALA A 318 -16.34 -10.94 -3.40
C ALA A 318 -16.73 -10.63 -1.95
N HIS A 319 -15.73 -10.57 -1.08
CA HIS A 319 -15.78 -9.97 0.25
C HIS A 319 -14.43 -9.31 0.56
N ALA A 320 -14.33 -8.58 1.68
CA ALA A 320 -13.03 -8.15 2.21
C ALA A 320 -12.90 -8.40 3.71
N VAL A 321 -11.65 -8.45 4.16
CA VAL A 321 -11.24 -8.49 5.57
C VAL A 321 -10.20 -7.41 5.79
N LEU A 322 -10.49 -6.49 6.73
CA LEU A 322 -9.55 -5.52 7.28
C LEU A 322 -9.13 -5.98 8.68
N LEU A 323 -7.84 -5.91 8.99
CA LEU A 323 -7.32 -5.89 10.36
C LEU A 323 -6.91 -4.46 10.71
N LEU A 324 -7.70 -3.73 11.51
CA LEU A 324 -7.39 -2.36 11.89
C LEU A 324 -6.34 -2.32 13.00
N ASN A 325 -5.06 -2.42 12.62
CA ASN A 325 -3.90 -2.31 13.49
C ASN A 325 -2.78 -1.59 12.75
N SER A 326 -2.06 -0.68 13.42
CA SER A 326 -0.97 0.14 12.85
C SER A 326 0.44 -0.31 13.26
N ASN A 327 0.57 -1.34 14.10
CA ASN A 327 1.86 -1.96 14.41
C ASN A 327 2.33 -2.81 13.23
N GLY A 328 3.65 -2.90 13.05
CA GLY A 328 4.26 -3.74 12.01
C GLY A 328 3.80 -5.20 12.07
N MET A 329 3.61 -5.81 10.90
CA MET A 329 3.14 -7.20 10.80
C MET A 329 3.66 -7.93 9.56
N ASP A 330 3.76 -9.26 9.67
CA ASP A 330 3.87 -10.14 8.51
C ASP A 330 2.52 -10.82 8.23
N VAL A 331 2.16 -10.99 6.96
CA VAL A 331 0.98 -11.76 6.56
C VAL A 331 1.37 -12.94 5.67
N PHE A 332 1.39 -14.14 6.26
CA PHE A 332 1.81 -15.36 5.57
C PHE A 332 0.65 -16.00 4.82
N TYR A 333 0.55 -15.73 3.51
CA TYR A 333 -0.38 -16.40 2.61
C TYR A 333 0.23 -17.70 2.02
N ARG A 334 -0.47 -18.82 2.17
CA ARG A 334 -0.06 -20.17 1.74
C ARG A 334 -1.01 -20.81 0.73
N GLY A 335 -1.88 -20.02 0.09
CA GLY A 335 -2.92 -20.51 -0.83
C GLY A 335 -4.14 -21.05 -0.10
N THR A 336 -3.97 -22.06 0.75
CA THR A 336 -5.05 -22.67 1.56
C THR A 336 -5.18 -22.09 2.97
N SER A 337 -4.34 -21.13 3.33
CA SER A 337 -4.44 -20.37 4.58
C SER A 337 -3.77 -19.00 4.47
N LEU A 338 -4.13 -18.10 5.37
CA LEU A 338 -3.51 -16.80 5.58
C LEU A 338 -3.32 -16.59 7.08
N THR A 339 -2.13 -16.18 7.52
CA THR A 339 -1.81 -15.98 8.95
C THR A 339 -1.18 -14.61 9.19
N TYR A 340 -1.78 -13.82 10.07
CA TYR A 340 -1.21 -12.56 10.55
C TYR A 340 -0.25 -12.83 11.70
N LYS A 341 0.90 -12.15 11.72
CA LYS A 341 1.81 -12.05 12.87
C LYS A 341 2.10 -10.58 13.14
N VAL A 342 1.50 -10.04 14.21
CA VAL A 342 1.51 -8.59 14.50
C VAL A 342 2.29 -8.32 15.79
N ILE A 343 3.14 -7.30 15.78
CA ILE A 343 4.05 -7.02 16.90
C ILE A 343 3.42 -6.21 18.06
N GLY A 344 2.16 -5.78 17.96
CA GLY A 344 1.56 -4.90 18.96
C GLY A 344 0.06 -4.66 18.77
N GLY A 345 -0.47 -3.69 19.52
CA GLY A 345 -1.87 -3.29 19.41
C GLY A 345 -2.82 -4.39 19.84
N LEU A 346 -3.92 -4.56 19.10
CA LEU A 346 -4.94 -5.59 19.33
C LEU A 346 -5.47 -6.15 17.99
N LEU A 347 -6.38 -7.11 18.03
CA LEU A 347 -7.02 -7.65 16.82
C LEU A 347 -8.39 -6.99 16.63
N ASP A 348 -8.52 -5.99 15.75
CA ASP A 348 -9.81 -5.36 15.40
C ASP A 348 -10.18 -5.67 13.94
N PHE A 349 -10.84 -6.80 13.72
CA PHE A 349 -11.22 -7.25 12.38
C PHE A 349 -12.56 -6.67 11.93
N TYR A 350 -12.64 -6.26 10.68
CA TYR A 350 -13.88 -5.86 10.00
C TYR A 350 -14.06 -6.72 8.75
N PHE A 351 -15.22 -7.35 8.64
CA PHE A 351 -15.59 -8.22 7.53
C PHE A 351 -16.67 -7.55 6.69
N PHE A 352 -16.42 -7.36 5.40
CA PHE A 352 -17.30 -6.65 4.47
C PHE A 352 -17.92 -7.62 3.47
N ALA A 353 -19.25 -7.73 3.45
CA ALA A 353 -19.96 -8.80 2.77
C ALA A 353 -19.99 -8.71 1.23
N GLY A 354 -19.63 -7.61 0.59
CA GLY A 354 -19.84 -7.44 -0.85
C GLY A 354 -21.33 -7.52 -1.23
N ALA A 355 -21.78 -8.31 -2.20
CA ALA A 355 -21.13 -9.50 -2.77
C ALA A 355 -20.35 -9.27 -4.09
N THR A 356 -20.31 -8.05 -4.63
CA THR A 356 -19.49 -7.71 -5.80
C THR A 356 -18.24 -6.92 -5.39
N PRO A 357 -17.16 -6.88 -6.20
CA PRO A 357 -15.98 -6.06 -5.90
C PRO A 357 -16.31 -4.58 -5.65
N LEU A 358 -17.31 -4.04 -6.36
CA LEU A 358 -17.82 -2.68 -6.14
C LEU A 358 -18.53 -2.52 -4.79
N ALA A 359 -19.37 -3.47 -4.39
CA ALA A 359 -20.02 -3.44 -3.06
C ALA A 359 -19.02 -3.58 -1.91
N VAL A 360 -17.91 -4.32 -2.13
CA VAL A 360 -16.83 -4.44 -1.13
C VAL A 360 -16.13 -3.10 -0.88
N VAL A 361 -15.70 -2.40 -1.93
CA VAL A 361 -15.06 -1.07 -1.75
C VAL A 361 -16.04 -0.01 -1.23
N ASP A 362 -17.33 -0.14 -1.54
CA ASP A 362 -18.39 0.69 -0.96
C ASP A 362 -18.50 0.48 0.56
N GLN A 363 -18.68 -0.76 1.01
CA GLN A 363 -18.78 -1.07 2.43
C GLN A 363 -17.50 -0.72 3.21
N TYR A 364 -16.32 -0.92 2.60
CA TYR A 364 -15.01 -0.56 3.16
C TYR A 364 -14.86 0.96 3.32
N THR A 365 -15.01 1.74 2.24
CA THR A 365 -14.87 3.22 2.30
C THR A 365 -16.01 3.91 3.07
N SER A 366 -17.18 3.25 3.23
CA SER A 366 -18.22 3.73 4.15
C SER A 366 -17.80 3.71 5.63
N MET A 367 -16.77 2.93 5.96
CA MET A 367 -16.19 2.80 7.30
C MET A 367 -14.91 3.65 7.44
N ILE A 368 -13.96 3.52 6.50
CA ILE A 368 -12.64 4.17 6.62
C ILE A 368 -12.62 5.65 6.21
N GLY A 369 -13.73 6.15 5.65
CA GLY A 369 -13.80 7.46 5.01
C GLY A 369 -13.90 7.33 3.49
N ARG A 370 -14.77 8.14 2.88
CA ARG A 370 -14.91 8.19 1.42
C ARG A 370 -13.73 8.92 0.78
N PRO A 371 -13.29 8.53 -0.42
CA PRO A 371 -12.27 9.25 -1.18
C PRO A 371 -12.50 10.76 -1.26
N ALA A 372 -11.44 11.55 -1.12
CA ALA A 372 -11.47 12.99 -1.26
C ALA A 372 -11.86 13.39 -2.70
N PRO A 373 -12.84 14.29 -2.89
CA PRO A 373 -13.25 14.72 -4.23
C PRO A 373 -12.21 15.69 -4.80
N MET A 374 -11.38 15.21 -5.72
CA MET A 374 -10.28 15.99 -6.28
C MET A 374 -10.76 17.25 -7.04
N PRO A 375 -9.98 18.34 -7.09
CA PRO A 375 -10.25 19.48 -7.96
C PRO A 375 -10.06 19.08 -9.44
N TYR A 376 -10.78 19.74 -10.36
CA TYR A 376 -10.84 19.32 -11.77
C TYR A 376 -9.46 19.34 -12.47
N TRP A 377 -8.64 20.36 -12.18
CA TRP A 377 -7.29 20.52 -12.73
C TRP A 377 -6.33 19.40 -12.33
N ALA A 378 -6.57 18.68 -11.23
CA ALA A 378 -5.73 17.55 -10.81
C ALA A 378 -5.87 16.33 -11.74
N PHE A 379 -6.85 16.31 -12.63
CA PHE A 379 -6.94 15.33 -13.71
C PHE A 379 -6.24 15.78 -15.00
N GLY A 380 -5.63 16.97 -15.04
CA GLY A 380 -4.77 17.41 -16.13
C GLY A 380 -3.49 16.57 -16.24
N PHE A 381 -2.46 17.16 -16.84
CA PHE A 381 -1.10 16.62 -16.87
C PHE A 381 -0.16 17.47 -16.00
N HIS A 382 0.76 16.77 -15.31
CA HIS A 382 1.65 17.33 -14.31
C HIS A 382 3.12 17.10 -14.71
N GLN A 383 3.96 18.13 -14.62
CA GLN A 383 5.41 17.99 -14.75
C GLN A 383 6.09 18.31 -13.42
N CYS A 384 6.97 17.42 -12.97
CA CYS A 384 7.88 17.61 -11.85
C CYS A 384 9.29 17.13 -12.22
N ARG A 385 10.29 17.49 -11.41
CA ARG A 385 11.65 16.91 -11.44
C ARG A 385 12.42 17.38 -10.21
N TRP A 386 13.15 16.46 -9.58
CA TRP A 386 14.23 16.79 -8.65
C TRP A 386 15.45 17.31 -9.43
N GLY A 387 15.99 18.46 -9.07
CA GLY A 387 17.10 19.12 -9.77
C GLY A 387 16.69 20.17 -10.81
N TYR A 388 15.51 20.78 -10.70
CA TYR A 388 15.19 22.05 -11.36
C TYR A 388 15.90 23.21 -10.65
N LYS A 389 17.21 23.32 -10.87
CA LYS A 389 18.15 24.15 -10.09
C LYS A 389 17.81 25.64 -9.90
N ASN A 390 16.97 26.26 -10.72
CA ASN A 390 16.48 27.63 -10.55
C ASN A 390 15.24 27.90 -11.41
N LEU A 391 14.54 29.00 -11.09
CA LEU A 391 13.30 29.40 -11.74
C LEU A 391 13.39 29.47 -13.28
N SER A 392 14.51 29.90 -13.86
CA SER A 392 14.62 30.02 -15.33
C SER A 392 14.57 28.67 -16.06
N VAL A 393 14.94 27.57 -15.37
CA VAL A 393 14.76 26.20 -15.86
C VAL A 393 13.28 25.82 -15.86
N VAL A 394 12.52 26.22 -14.84
CA VAL A 394 11.06 25.96 -14.72
C VAL A 394 10.29 26.77 -15.76
N GLU A 395 10.65 28.03 -15.98
CA GLU A 395 10.13 28.87 -17.06
C GLU A 395 10.37 28.23 -18.43
N GLY A 396 11.59 27.74 -18.68
CA GLY A 396 11.97 27.03 -19.91
C GLY A 396 11.22 25.71 -20.11
N VAL A 397 10.86 25.00 -19.05
CA VAL A 397 10.05 23.77 -19.11
C VAL A 397 8.61 24.08 -19.53
N VAL A 398 7.96 25.06 -18.89
CA VAL A 398 6.60 25.49 -19.27
C VAL A 398 6.57 25.99 -20.70
N GLU A 399 7.60 26.73 -21.11
CA GLU A 399 7.78 27.21 -22.49
C GLU A 399 8.02 26.06 -23.48
N GLY A 400 8.78 25.02 -23.10
CA GLY A 400 8.98 23.80 -23.90
C GLY A 400 7.68 23.05 -24.16
N TYR A 401 6.88 22.81 -23.12
CA TYR A 401 5.54 22.21 -23.25
C TYR A 401 4.62 23.01 -24.18
N ARG A 402 4.62 24.35 -24.02
CA ARG A 402 3.83 25.26 -24.85
C ARG A 402 4.21 25.19 -26.32
N ASN A 403 5.51 25.26 -26.64
CA ASN A 403 6.00 25.24 -28.02
C ASN A 403 5.84 23.87 -28.68
N ALA A 404 5.97 22.78 -27.91
CA ALA A 404 5.68 21.43 -28.38
C ALA A 404 4.17 21.11 -28.49
N GLN A 405 3.30 22.05 -28.13
CA GLN A 405 1.83 21.91 -28.11
C GLN A 405 1.34 20.72 -27.26
N ILE A 406 2.05 20.41 -26.17
CA ILE A 406 1.69 19.34 -25.23
C ILE A 406 0.90 19.95 -24.06
N PRO A 407 -0.28 19.42 -23.68
CA PRO A 407 -1.04 19.92 -22.55
C PRO A 407 -0.28 19.81 -21.22
N LEU A 408 -0.28 20.87 -20.42
CA LEU A 408 0.31 20.94 -19.08
C LEU A 408 -0.58 21.81 -18.18
N ASP A 409 -1.18 21.22 -17.15
CA ASP A 409 -2.02 21.94 -16.19
C ASP A 409 -1.23 22.38 -14.96
N VAL A 410 -0.23 21.60 -14.55
CA VAL A 410 0.46 21.79 -13.27
C VAL A 410 1.97 21.66 -13.44
N ILE A 411 2.71 22.70 -13.06
CA ILE A 411 4.17 22.68 -12.93
C ILE A 411 4.53 22.56 -11.45
N TRP A 412 5.51 21.70 -11.15
CA TRP A 412 5.90 21.35 -9.80
C TRP A 412 7.35 21.72 -9.54
N ASN A 413 7.65 22.09 -8.29
CA ASN A 413 9.01 22.11 -7.78
C ASN A 413 9.21 21.05 -6.68
N ASP A 414 10.40 20.46 -6.72
CA ASP A 414 10.97 19.60 -5.69
C ASP A 414 11.60 20.45 -4.57
N ASP A 415 12.46 19.85 -3.74
CA ASP A 415 13.29 20.55 -2.73
C ASP A 415 14.06 21.77 -3.28
N ASP A 416 14.40 21.79 -4.59
CA ASP A 416 15.08 22.86 -5.34
C ASP A 416 14.61 24.30 -5.01
N HIS A 417 13.32 24.48 -4.67
CA HIS A 417 12.76 25.81 -4.41
C HIS A 417 13.15 26.39 -3.05
N MET A 418 13.54 25.54 -2.10
CA MET A 418 13.82 25.92 -0.71
C MET A 418 15.22 26.51 -0.54
N ASP A 419 15.37 27.46 0.39
CA ASP A 419 16.69 27.86 0.88
C ASP A 419 17.32 26.67 1.62
N ALA A 420 18.32 26.03 0.99
CA ALA A 420 19.07 24.87 1.50
C ALA A 420 18.17 23.76 2.09
N ALA A 421 17.15 23.33 1.31
CA ALA A 421 16.20 22.27 1.67
C ALA A 421 15.42 22.49 2.98
N LYS A 422 15.24 23.74 3.43
CA LYS A 422 14.43 24.08 4.61
C LYS A 422 12.99 24.40 4.22
N ASP A 423 12.04 23.65 4.78
CA ASP A 423 10.60 23.85 4.53
C ASP A 423 10.13 25.30 4.67
N PHE A 424 9.06 25.64 3.93
CA PHE A 424 8.41 26.95 4.02
C PHE A 424 9.32 28.16 3.74
N THR A 425 10.45 27.96 3.05
CA THR A 425 11.39 29.01 2.60
C THR A 425 11.41 29.14 1.08
N LEU A 426 12.21 30.08 0.56
CA LEU A 426 12.54 30.19 -0.87
C LEU A 426 14.03 30.47 -1.00
N ASP A 427 14.73 29.79 -1.92
CA ASP A 427 16.12 30.11 -2.25
C ASP A 427 16.20 31.56 -2.79
N PRO A 428 16.92 32.48 -2.13
CA PRO A 428 16.95 33.89 -2.51
C PRO A 428 17.73 34.19 -3.81
N VAL A 429 18.48 33.22 -4.33
CA VAL A 429 19.30 33.33 -5.55
C VAL A 429 18.65 32.56 -6.72
N ASN A 430 18.25 31.32 -6.49
CA ASN A 430 17.69 30.42 -7.50
C ASN A 430 16.17 30.57 -7.67
N TYR A 431 15.45 30.88 -6.60
CA TYR A 431 13.99 31.10 -6.57
C TYR A 431 13.59 32.47 -5.98
N PRO A 432 14.21 33.58 -6.43
CA PRO A 432 14.01 34.89 -5.85
C PRO A 432 12.54 35.32 -5.94
N ARG A 433 11.90 35.47 -4.77
CA ARG A 433 10.45 35.70 -4.61
C ARG A 433 9.82 36.67 -5.62
N PRO A 434 10.38 37.86 -5.94
CA PRO A 434 9.75 38.78 -6.90
C PRO A 434 9.61 38.19 -8.31
N LYS A 435 10.58 37.39 -8.77
CA LYS A 435 10.50 36.69 -10.06
C LYS A 435 9.52 35.52 -10.00
N LEU A 436 9.56 34.75 -8.90
CA LEU A 436 8.65 33.62 -8.70
C LEU A 436 7.19 34.08 -8.72
N LEU A 437 6.85 35.17 -8.01
CA LEU A 437 5.50 35.72 -8.03
C LEU A 437 5.07 36.15 -9.45
N ALA A 438 5.92 36.85 -10.21
CA ALA A 438 5.63 37.24 -11.58
C ALA A 438 5.45 36.03 -12.54
N PHE A 439 6.18 34.94 -12.32
CA PHE A 439 5.98 33.66 -13.02
C PHE A 439 4.64 33.02 -12.62
N LEU A 440 4.28 33.02 -11.34
CA LEU A 440 3.01 32.48 -10.86
C LEU A 440 1.83 33.27 -11.41
N ASP A 441 1.86 34.61 -11.39
CA ASP A 441 0.85 35.46 -12.03
C ASP A 441 0.68 35.10 -13.52
N LYS A 442 1.78 34.91 -14.25
CA LYS A 442 1.79 34.53 -15.68
C LYS A 442 1.11 33.17 -15.92
N ILE A 443 1.39 32.14 -15.10
CA ILE A 443 0.82 30.80 -15.31
C ILE A 443 -0.60 30.66 -14.74
N HIS A 444 -0.91 31.34 -13.63
CA HIS A 444 -2.26 31.41 -13.05
C HIS A 444 -3.24 32.13 -13.97
N ALA A 445 -2.82 33.21 -14.63
CA ALA A 445 -3.60 33.89 -15.68
C ALA A 445 -3.89 32.99 -16.90
N GLN A 446 -3.07 31.96 -17.13
CA GLN A 446 -3.27 30.94 -18.18
C GLN A 446 -4.07 29.72 -17.68
N GLY A 447 -4.53 29.74 -16.41
CA GLY A 447 -5.30 28.66 -15.80
C GLY A 447 -4.47 27.51 -15.22
N MET A 448 -3.14 27.52 -15.38
CA MET A 448 -2.23 26.52 -14.81
C MET A 448 -2.14 26.63 -13.28
N LYS A 449 -1.48 25.67 -12.65
CA LYS A 449 -1.34 25.51 -11.19
C LYS A 449 0.10 25.26 -10.78
N TYR A 450 0.42 25.61 -9.53
CA TYR A 450 1.74 25.41 -8.94
C TYR A 450 1.67 24.57 -7.66
N ILE A 451 2.55 23.58 -7.56
CA ILE A 451 2.69 22.69 -6.39
C ILE A 451 4.17 22.61 -6.02
N VAL A 452 4.46 22.50 -4.72
CA VAL A 452 5.80 22.23 -4.21
C VAL A 452 5.81 21.03 -3.27
N LEU A 453 6.97 20.38 -3.16
CA LEU A 453 7.31 19.46 -2.08
C LEU A 453 7.43 20.22 -0.74
N ILE A 454 6.97 19.59 0.34
CA ILE A 454 7.20 19.99 1.74
C ILE A 454 7.46 18.71 2.54
N ASP A 455 8.55 18.69 3.28
CA ASP A 455 8.94 17.57 4.13
C ASP A 455 8.36 17.69 5.56
N PRO A 456 8.44 16.61 6.36
CA PRO A 456 8.29 16.68 7.81
C PRO A 456 9.59 17.09 8.53
N GLY A 457 10.72 17.19 7.84
CA GLY A 457 12.05 17.30 8.44
C GLY A 457 12.47 18.72 8.82
N ILE A 458 11.96 19.25 9.94
CA ILE A 458 12.23 20.63 10.33
C ILE A 458 13.68 20.81 10.83
N ALA A 459 14.49 21.48 10.02
CA ALA A 459 15.91 21.75 10.27
C ALA A 459 16.20 22.40 11.64
N VAL A 460 17.16 21.86 12.38
CA VAL A 460 17.58 22.35 13.71
C VAL A 460 18.49 23.56 13.56
N ASN A 461 17.89 24.74 13.43
CA ASN A 461 18.62 26.00 13.20
C ASN A 461 18.01 27.15 14.03
N ASN A 462 18.79 27.72 14.94
CA ASN A 462 18.32 28.76 15.87
C ASN A 462 17.91 30.09 15.19
N SER A 463 18.31 30.33 13.93
CA SER A 463 17.88 31.50 13.14
C SER A 463 16.67 31.23 12.24
N TYR A 464 16.23 29.96 12.14
CA TYR A 464 15.13 29.54 11.26
C TYR A 464 13.79 29.65 12.01
N GLY A 465 12.97 30.62 11.60
CA GLY A 465 11.76 31.00 12.34
C GLY A 465 10.70 29.89 12.46
N VAL A 466 10.64 28.94 11.52
CA VAL A 466 9.75 27.77 11.57
C VAL A 466 10.15 26.86 12.74
N TYR A 467 11.44 26.52 12.83
CA TYR A 467 12.01 25.75 13.95
C TYR A 467 11.78 26.46 15.30
N GLN A 468 12.02 27.78 15.37
CA GLN A 468 11.74 28.58 16.58
C GLN A 468 10.27 28.45 17.01
N ARG A 469 9.32 28.56 16.07
CA ARG A 469 7.87 28.45 16.34
C ARG A 469 7.45 27.03 16.74
N GLY A 470 8.11 26.00 16.20
CA GLY A 470 7.92 24.61 16.61
C GLY A 470 8.40 24.36 18.04
N MET A 471 9.64 24.75 18.35
CA MET A 471 10.22 24.65 19.70
C MET A 471 9.37 25.39 20.74
N ALA A 472 8.91 26.61 20.42
CA ALA A 472 8.09 27.43 21.31
C ALA A 472 6.67 26.87 21.59
N ARG A 473 6.21 25.87 20.82
CA ARG A 473 4.91 25.19 21.02
C ARG A 473 5.03 23.74 21.50
N ASP A 474 6.27 23.27 21.72
CA ASP A 474 6.62 21.91 22.13
C ASP A 474 6.02 20.81 21.23
N ILE A 475 6.21 20.93 19.91
CA ILE A 475 5.51 20.12 18.91
C ILE A 475 6.29 18.90 18.38
N PHE A 476 7.57 18.73 18.73
CA PHE A 476 8.41 17.68 18.16
C PHE A 476 8.29 16.34 18.90
N ILE A 477 8.40 15.22 18.16
CA ILE A 477 8.51 13.86 18.71
C ILE A 477 9.76 13.73 19.59
N LYS A 478 9.69 13.00 20.71
CA LYS A 478 10.72 12.98 21.75
C LYS A 478 11.27 11.59 22.07
N LEU A 479 12.58 11.50 22.25
CA LEU A 479 13.28 10.36 22.85
C LEU A 479 13.95 10.81 24.17
N ASP A 480 13.78 10.05 25.25
CA ASP A 480 14.23 10.41 26.60
C ASP A 480 13.80 11.83 27.05
N GLY A 481 12.62 12.27 26.62
CA GLY A 481 12.05 13.59 26.93
C GLY A 481 12.65 14.77 26.15
N GLN A 482 13.60 14.54 25.25
CA GLN A 482 14.19 15.55 24.35
C GLN A 482 13.73 15.33 22.91
N PRO A 483 13.60 16.36 22.06
CA PRO A 483 13.28 16.20 20.64
C PRO A 483 14.22 15.19 19.94
N TYR A 484 13.65 14.26 19.18
CA TYR A 484 14.39 13.20 18.50
C TYR A 484 15.17 13.77 17.31
N LEU A 485 16.50 13.82 17.44
CA LEU A 485 17.40 14.29 16.38
C LEU A 485 17.56 13.24 15.28
N ALA A 486 17.14 13.60 14.07
CA ALA A 486 17.24 12.82 12.84
C ALA A 486 18.02 13.59 11.76
N GLN A 487 18.21 12.98 10.58
CA GLN A 487 18.75 13.64 9.40
C GLN A 487 17.83 13.44 8.19
N VAL A 488 17.53 14.52 7.47
CA VAL A 488 16.89 14.54 6.14
C VAL A 488 17.67 15.54 5.26
N TRP A 489 17.16 15.99 4.11
CA TRP A 489 17.84 16.87 3.14
C TRP A 489 18.52 18.12 3.73
N PRO A 490 17.92 18.92 4.64
CA PRO A 490 18.58 20.09 5.25
C PRO A 490 19.62 19.74 6.33
N GLY A 491 20.00 18.45 6.48
CA GLY A 491 20.90 17.98 7.53
C GLY A 491 20.14 17.63 8.81
N PRO A 492 20.54 18.12 10.01
CA PRO A 492 19.92 17.74 11.27
C PRO A 492 18.49 18.28 11.40
N VAL A 493 17.52 17.43 11.71
CA VAL A 493 16.08 17.78 11.80
C VAL A 493 15.42 17.26 13.09
N TYR A 494 14.27 17.85 13.42
CA TYR A 494 13.27 17.29 14.35
C TYR A 494 11.92 17.08 13.63
N PHE A 495 11.23 15.99 13.96
CA PHE A 495 9.94 15.63 13.34
C PHE A 495 8.75 16.18 14.14
N PRO A 496 7.84 16.96 13.51
CA PRO A 496 6.57 17.39 14.10
C PRO A 496 5.67 16.20 14.46
N ASP A 497 5.13 16.22 15.68
CA ASP A 497 4.13 15.26 16.08
C ASP A 497 2.73 15.70 15.59
N PHE A 498 2.24 15.05 14.53
CA PHE A 498 0.88 15.27 14.02
C PHE A 498 -0.22 14.62 14.87
N LEU A 499 0.13 13.86 15.92
CA LEU A 499 -0.81 13.46 16.99
C LEU A 499 -1.00 14.58 18.03
N ASN A 500 -0.04 15.51 18.14
CA ASN A 500 -0.12 16.67 19.03
C ASN A 500 -1.08 17.73 18.45
N PRO A 501 -2.14 18.15 19.16
CA PRO A 501 -2.99 19.26 18.73
C PRO A 501 -2.22 20.56 18.50
N ASN A 502 -1.14 20.80 19.27
CA ASN A 502 -0.25 21.94 19.05
C ASN A 502 0.51 21.80 17.72
N GLY A 503 0.99 20.60 17.37
CA GLY A 503 1.67 20.30 16.11
C GLY A 503 0.76 20.54 14.91
N VAL A 504 -0.48 20.05 14.96
CA VAL A 504 -1.49 20.34 13.93
C VAL A 504 -1.79 21.84 13.83
N SER A 505 -1.93 22.55 14.98
CA SER A 505 -2.16 24.01 14.98
C SER A 505 -0.97 24.84 14.48
N TRP A 506 0.23 24.27 14.56
CA TRP A 506 1.47 24.87 14.11
C TRP A 506 1.62 24.68 12.60
N TRP A 507 1.45 23.46 12.09
CA TRP A 507 1.45 23.14 10.67
C TRP A 507 0.46 24.00 9.86
N ILE A 508 -0.75 24.21 10.39
CA ILE A 508 -1.77 25.07 9.77
C ILE A 508 -1.29 26.53 9.68
N ASP A 509 -0.56 27.04 10.67
CA ASP A 509 -0.02 28.41 10.64
C ASP A 509 1.23 28.53 9.74
N GLU A 510 2.09 27.51 9.67
CA GLU A 510 3.25 27.50 8.75
C GLU A 510 2.81 27.38 7.28
N VAL A 511 1.90 26.47 6.94
CA VAL A 511 1.30 26.36 5.59
C VAL A 511 0.62 27.67 5.18
N ARG A 512 -0.04 28.37 6.12
CA ARG A 512 -0.62 29.69 5.88
C ARG A 512 0.45 30.77 5.64
N ARG A 513 1.50 30.84 6.49
CA ARG A 513 2.63 31.77 6.31
C ARG A 513 3.35 31.54 4.98
N PHE A 514 3.45 30.29 4.55
CA PHE A 514 4.07 29.93 3.28
C PHE A 514 3.18 30.27 2.09
N HIS A 515 1.86 30.09 2.20
CA HIS A 515 0.92 30.59 1.19
C HIS A 515 0.96 32.13 1.05
N ASP A 516 1.12 32.86 2.16
CA ASP A 516 1.37 34.32 2.16
C ASP A 516 2.72 34.68 1.49
N LEU A 517 3.72 33.78 1.56
CA LEU A 517 5.02 33.94 0.92
C LEU A 517 4.95 33.64 -0.59
N VAL A 518 4.29 32.54 -0.97
CA VAL A 518 4.18 32.02 -2.34
C VAL A 518 2.82 31.32 -2.53
N PRO A 519 1.96 31.77 -3.47
CA PRO A 519 0.60 31.25 -3.61
C PRO A 519 0.56 29.89 -4.32
N VAL A 520 0.80 28.81 -3.58
CA VAL A 520 0.67 27.42 -4.04
C VAL A 520 -0.80 26.98 -4.14
N ASP A 521 -1.11 26.11 -5.11
CA ASP A 521 -2.46 25.57 -5.36
C ASP A 521 -2.72 24.22 -4.66
N GLY A 522 -1.66 23.56 -4.23
CA GLY A 522 -1.67 22.27 -3.53
C GLY A 522 -0.27 21.97 -2.99
N LEU A 523 -0.14 20.91 -2.20
CA LEU A 523 1.13 20.50 -1.60
C LEU A 523 1.43 19.03 -1.90
N TRP A 524 2.71 18.73 -2.07
CA TRP A 524 3.25 17.38 -2.05
C TRP A 524 3.93 17.19 -0.70
N ILE A 525 3.48 16.22 0.10
CA ILE A 525 4.11 15.83 1.36
C ILE A 525 4.86 14.52 1.14
N ASP A 526 6.18 14.57 1.32
CA ASP A 526 7.11 13.48 1.06
C ASP A 526 7.88 13.10 2.33
N MET A 527 8.76 12.09 2.25
CA MET A 527 9.64 11.64 3.33
C MET A 527 8.89 11.30 4.64
N ASN A 528 7.61 10.96 4.55
CA ASN A 528 6.65 11.01 5.66
C ASN A 528 6.22 9.64 6.20
N GLU A 529 7.10 8.66 6.10
CA GLU A 529 6.98 7.37 6.78
C GLU A 529 7.11 7.42 8.32
N ALA A 530 7.92 8.26 8.99
CA ALA A 530 8.88 9.27 8.54
C ALA A 530 10.24 8.66 8.11
N SER A 531 10.82 9.17 7.03
CA SER A 531 12.16 8.80 6.58
C SER A 531 13.26 9.49 7.41
N ASN A 532 14.36 8.80 7.67
CA ASN A 532 15.53 9.32 8.39
C ASN A 532 16.81 8.72 7.80
N PHE A 533 17.76 9.56 7.37
CA PHE A 533 19.04 9.11 6.81
C PHE A 533 19.99 8.50 7.85
N CYS A 534 19.67 8.63 9.14
CA CYS A 534 20.41 8.07 10.27
C CYS A 534 19.59 7.01 11.02
N THR A 535 20.28 6.15 11.79
CA THR A 535 19.65 5.13 12.63
C THR A 535 20.15 5.24 14.08
N GLY A 536 19.24 5.19 15.05
CA GLY A 536 19.55 5.20 16.48
C GLY A 536 19.47 6.58 17.14
N LYS A 537 20.23 6.78 18.23
CA LYS A 537 20.26 8.02 19.01
C LYS A 537 21.45 8.87 18.59
N CYS A 538 21.16 9.99 17.93
CA CYS A 538 22.16 10.83 17.27
C CYS A 538 22.45 12.14 18.00
N THR A 539 23.63 12.70 17.75
CA THR A 539 24.01 14.07 18.16
C THR A 539 24.63 14.83 16.98
N ILE A 540 24.45 16.15 16.93
CA ILE A 540 25.09 17.01 15.92
C ILE A 540 26.62 16.92 16.13
N PRO A 541 27.39 16.59 15.08
CA PRO A 541 28.83 16.38 15.19
C PRO A 541 29.58 17.67 15.52
N LYS A 542 30.68 17.55 16.25
CA LYS A 542 31.57 18.68 16.61
C LYS A 542 32.80 18.82 15.72
N LYS A 543 33.04 17.87 14.81
CA LYS A 543 34.28 17.76 14.02
C LYS A 543 34.11 18.07 12.53
N HIS A 544 32.87 18.06 12.05
CA HIS A 544 32.50 18.28 10.65
C HIS A 544 31.09 18.88 10.60
N GLN A 545 30.68 19.39 9.43
CA GLN A 545 29.37 19.99 9.22
C GLN A 545 28.35 18.96 8.67
N CYS A 546 27.06 19.22 8.94
CA CYS A 546 25.92 18.46 8.44
C CYS A 546 24.89 19.46 7.84
N PRO A 547 24.40 19.25 6.60
CA PRO A 547 24.83 18.23 5.65
C PRO A 547 26.29 18.43 5.21
N ILE A 548 26.91 17.41 4.61
CA ILE A 548 28.29 17.50 4.11
C ILE A 548 28.29 18.32 2.82
N PRO A 549 29.01 19.46 2.73
CA PRO A 549 29.06 20.28 1.51
C PRO A 549 29.58 19.48 0.30
N ASP A 550 29.07 19.81 -0.89
CA ASP A 550 29.39 19.17 -2.18
C ASP A 550 29.23 17.63 -2.23
N SER A 551 28.55 17.03 -1.24
CA SER A 551 28.28 15.59 -1.20
C SER A 551 27.38 15.16 -2.35
N LYS A 552 27.82 14.14 -3.10
CA LYS A 552 27.00 13.45 -4.11
C LYS A 552 26.02 12.45 -3.50
N THR A 553 26.05 12.27 -2.17
CA THR A 553 25.20 11.35 -1.42
C THR A 553 24.70 12.02 -0.12
N PRO A 554 23.87 13.08 -0.20
CA PRO A 554 23.35 13.79 0.98
C PRO A 554 22.48 12.92 1.90
N TRP A 555 21.93 11.82 1.37
CA TRP A 555 21.19 10.78 2.09
C TRP A 555 22.06 9.85 2.96
N VAL A 556 23.37 10.09 3.06
CA VAL A 556 24.26 9.34 3.97
C VAL A 556 24.32 10.04 5.33
N CYS A 557 24.07 9.30 6.40
CA CYS A 557 24.17 9.81 7.77
C CYS A 557 25.53 10.47 8.04
N CYS A 558 25.52 11.73 8.44
CA CYS A 558 26.68 12.49 8.92
C CYS A 558 26.63 12.77 10.43
N LEU A 559 25.52 12.45 11.12
CA LEU A 559 25.39 12.64 12.57
C LEU A 559 26.21 11.63 13.38
N ASP A 560 26.65 12.04 14.57
CA ASP A 560 27.31 11.16 15.54
C ASP A 560 26.24 10.27 16.22
N CYS A 561 25.93 9.11 15.64
CA CYS A 561 24.86 8.21 16.09
C CYS A 561 25.33 7.02 16.93
N LYS A 562 24.52 6.63 17.92
CA LYS A 562 24.69 5.43 18.76
C LYS A 562 23.50 4.49 18.61
N ASN A 563 23.79 3.19 18.47
CA ASN A 563 22.78 2.14 18.37
C ASN A 563 21.87 2.09 19.61
N LEU A 564 20.56 2.02 19.38
CA LEU A 564 19.54 1.76 20.40
C LEU A 564 19.26 0.25 20.46
N THR A 565 20.06 -0.48 21.24
CA THR A 565 20.04 -1.96 21.28
C THR A 565 19.27 -2.57 22.45
N ASN A 566 18.81 -1.77 23.41
CA ASN A 566 18.49 -2.25 24.75
C ASN A 566 17.04 -2.04 25.20
N THR A 567 16.15 -1.43 24.39
CA THR A 567 14.72 -1.41 24.72
C THR A 567 13.96 -2.52 24.00
N ARG A 568 12.89 -2.99 24.65
CA ARG A 568 11.96 -3.98 24.09
C ARG A 568 11.20 -3.49 22.85
N TRP A 569 11.23 -2.20 22.55
CA TRP A 569 10.50 -1.59 21.43
C TRP A 569 11.36 -1.55 20.16
N ASP A 570 12.65 -1.24 20.29
CA ASP A 570 13.58 -1.17 19.14
C ASP A 570 13.99 -2.58 18.66
N GLU A 571 14.09 -3.54 19.59
CA GLU A 571 14.35 -4.96 19.35
C GLU A 571 13.19 -5.82 19.91
N PRO A 572 12.06 -5.93 19.18
CA PRO A 572 10.92 -6.74 19.62
C PRO A 572 11.24 -8.24 19.66
N PRO A 573 10.54 -9.04 20.48
CA PRO A 573 10.85 -10.46 20.66
C PRO A 573 10.52 -11.31 19.42
N TYR A 574 9.59 -10.86 18.57
CA TYR A 574 9.38 -11.35 17.21
C TYR A 574 9.81 -10.26 16.22
N LYS A 575 10.62 -10.64 15.22
CA LYS A 575 11.05 -9.73 14.16
C LYS A 575 10.22 -9.99 12.90
N ILE A 576 9.52 -8.95 12.44
CA ILE A 576 8.90 -8.93 11.11
C ILE A 576 9.97 -8.87 10.02
N ASN A 577 9.61 -9.20 8.79
CA ASN A 577 10.51 -9.10 7.64
C ASN A 577 10.62 -7.66 7.09
N ALA A 578 10.87 -6.70 7.98
CA ALA A 578 11.06 -5.29 7.65
C ALA A 578 12.24 -5.10 6.68
N SER A 579 12.06 -4.20 5.71
CA SER A 579 12.98 -3.93 4.61
C SER A 579 13.38 -5.18 3.80
N GLY A 580 12.52 -6.20 3.79
CA GLY A 580 12.77 -7.50 3.16
C GLY A 580 13.93 -8.31 3.77
N GLN A 581 14.54 -7.85 4.87
CA GLN A 581 15.80 -8.38 5.42
C GLN A 581 15.78 -8.52 6.96
N THR A 582 14.59 -8.50 7.59
CA THR A 582 14.40 -8.44 9.05
C THR A 582 15.17 -7.28 9.72
N ALA A 583 15.12 -6.10 9.11
CA ALA A 583 15.73 -4.88 9.64
C ALA A 583 15.21 -4.52 11.04
N ARG A 584 15.95 -3.66 11.76
CA ARG A 584 15.45 -3.04 12.98
C ARG A 584 14.27 -2.13 12.66
N LEU A 585 13.28 -2.06 13.54
CA LEU A 585 12.09 -1.22 13.30
C LEU A 585 12.43 0.26 13.18
N GLY A 586 13.41 0.74 13.96
CA GLY A 586 13.96 2.10 13.88
C GLY A 586 15.10 2.26 12.86
N PHE A 587 15.23 1.37 11.88
CA PHE A 587 16.21 1.51 10.79
C PHE A 587 15.72 2.54 9.78
N ASN A 588 16.54 3.55 9.52
CA ASN A 588 16.25 4.68 8.63
C ASN A 588 14.88 5.37 8.88
N THR A 589 14.44 5.38 10.13
CA THR A 589 13.22 6.07 10.58
C THR A 589 13.40 6.59 12.02
N ILE A 590 12.30 6.89 12.73
CA ILE A 590 12.31 7.28 14.14
C ILE A 590 12.55 6.03 15.01
N ALA A 591 13.28 6.18 16.11
CA ALA A 591 13.42 5.11 17.09
C ALA A 591 12.04 4.71 17.65
N THR A 592 11.66 3.43 17.61
CA THR A 592 10.32 3.01 18.06
C THR A 592 10.11 3.15 19.57
N SER A 593 11.20 3.29 20.34
CA SER A 593 11.21 3.72 21.74
C SER A 593 10.91 5.22 21.96
N ALA A 594 10.85 6.03 20.91
CA ALA A 594 10.45 7.43 20.98
C ALA A 594 8.95 7.60 21.28
N THR A 595 8.57 8.82 21.65
CA THR A 595 7.25 9.19 22.16
C THR A 595 6.70 10.44 21.50
N HIS A 596 5.42 10.33 21.12
CA HIS A 596 4.54 11.42 20.72
C HIS A 596 3.87 12.04 21.96
N TYR A 597 3.01 13.03 21.71
CA TYR A 597 2.10 13.62 22.67
C TYR A 597 1.37 12.58 23.53
N ASN A 598 1.21 12.91 24.83
CA ASN A 598 0.69 12.02 25.87
C ASN A 598 1.43 10.67 26.04
N GLY A 599 2.67 10.53 25.54
CA GLY A 599 3.49 9.33 25.72
C GLY A 599 3.11 8.15 24.83
N ILE A 600 2.39 8.39 23.73
CA ILE A 600 2.13 7.39 22.70
C ILE A 600 3.49 6.99 22.08
N LEU A 601 3.82 5.71 22.08
CA LEU A 601 5.09 5.20 21.50
C LEU A 601 5.05 5.19 19.98
N GLU A 602 6.17 5.56 19.34
CA GLU A 602 6.38 5.43 17.90
C GLU A 602 6.17 3.97 17.44
N TYR A 603 6.57 2.98 18.24
CA TYR A 603 6.26 1.54 18.05
C TYR A 603 4.81 1.22 17.66
N ASN A 604 3.86 2.08 18.06
CA ASN A 604 2.43 1.98 17.79
C ASN A 604 1.94 2.99 16.74
N ALA A 605 2.52 4.18 16.71
CA ALA A 605 2.08 5.33 15.93
C ALA A 605 2.75 5.48 14.55
N HIS A 606 3.92 4.88 14.36
CA HIS A 606 4.75 4.93 13.15
C HIS A 606 3.96 4.93 11.84
N SER A 607 3.22 3.85 11.55
CA SER A 607 2.41 3.72 10.34
C SER A 607 1.18 4.64 10.23
N LEU A 608 1.07 5.63 11.11
CA LEU A 608 0.08 6.72 11.05
C LEU A 608 0.72 8.10 10.79
N TYR A 609 2.05 8.21 10.65
CA TYR A 609 2.72 9.50 10.51
C TYR A 609 2.26 10.27 9.26
N GLY A 610 2.47 9.71 8.05
CA GLY A 610 1.98 10.31 6.80
C GLY A 610 0.45 10.49 6.76
N PHE A 611 -0.31 9.58 7.37
CA PHE A 611 -1.77 9.72 7.48
C PHE A 611 -2.20 10.91 8.34
N SER A 612 -1.55 11.12 9.49
CA SER A 612 -1.84 12.26 10.37
C SER A 612 -1.31 13.59 9.82
N GLN A 613 -0.17 13.59 9.11
CA GLN A 613 0.29 14.74 8.32
C GLN A 613 -0.69 15.08 7.18
N ALA A 614 -1.21 14.09 6.45
CA ALA A 614 -2.21 14.31 5.40
C ALA A 614 -3.50 14.94 5.97
N ILE A 615 -3.96 14.48 7.14
CA ILE A 615 -5.09 15.08 7.87
C ILE A 615 -4.79 16.53 8.29
N ALA A 616 -3.58 16.82 8.78
CA ALA A 616 -3.17 18.17 9.15
C ALA A 616 -3.08 19.11 7.94
N THR A 617 -2.51 18.63 6.84
CA THR A 617 -2.34 19.36 5.57
C THR A 617 -3.69 19.62 4.90
N HIS A 618 -4.63 18.67 4.95
CA HIS A 618 -6.00 18.86 4.44
C HIS A 618 -6.73 19.96 5.20
N LYS A 619 -6.62 19.98 6.55
CA LYS A 619 -7.16 21.06 7.39
C LYS A 619 -6.52 22.41 7.07
N ALA A 620 -5.21 22.44 6.84
CA ALA A 620 -4.48 23.65 6.49
C ALA A 620 -4.96 24.24 5.15
N LEU A 621 -4.84 23.47 4.05
CA LEU A 621 -5.18 23.93 2.70
C LEU A 621 -6.67 24.28 2.55
N GLN A 622 -7.57 23.50 3.14
CA GLN A 622 -8.99 23.82 3.15
C GLN A 622 -9.28 25.14 3.91
N GLY A 623 -8.49 25.42 4.97
CA GLY A 623 -8.58 26.66 5.75
C GLY A 623 -8.07 27.91 5.04
N LEU A 624 -7.22 27.80 4.01
CA LEU A 624 -6.66 28.97 3.30
C LEU A 624 -7.71 29.72 2.47
N GLN A 625 -8.49 28.99 1.67
CA GLN A 625 -9.39 29.58 0.66
C GLN A 625 -10.77 28.91 0.55
N GLY A 626 -11.08 27.91 1.39
CA GLY A 626 -12.34 27.16 1.32
C GLY A 626 -12.53 26.32 0.03
N LYS A 627 -11.50 26.23 -0.81
CA LYS A 627 -11.46 25.39 -2.03
C LYS A 627 -11.27 23.92 -1.65
N ARG A 628 -11.51 23.02 -2.60
CA ARG A 628 -11.07 21.62 -2.46
C ARG A 628 -9.53 21.59 -2.52
N PRO A 629 -8.83 21.06 -1.51
CA PRO A 629 -7.38 20.95 -1.55
C PRO A 629 -6.95 19.90 -2.56
N PHE A 630 -5.69 19.98 -2.99
CA PHE A 630 -4.97 18.86 -3.57
C PHE A 630 -3.75 18.57 -2.70
N ILE A 631 -3.56 17.30 -2.36
CA ILE A 631 -2.41 16.81 -1.59
C ILE A 631 -1.93 15.54 -2.28
N LEU A 632 -0.62 15.44 -2.51
CA LEU A 632 0.04 14.17 -2.83
C LEU A 632 0.80 13.71 -1.58
N THR A 633 0.58 12.48 -1.09
CA THR A 633 1.31 11.92 0.06
C THR A 633 2.03 10.63 -0.32
N ARG A 634 3.25 10.43 0.20
CA ARG A 634 3.99 9.19 -0.02
C ARG A 634 3.47 8.10 0.92
N SER A 635 3.75 8.21 2.21
CA SER A 635 3.24 7.28 3.21
C SER A 635 1.73 7.41 3.39
N THR A 636 1.08 6.28 3.61
CA THR A 636 -0.38 6.14 3.69
C THR A 636 -0.81 5.09 4.71
N PHE A 637 -2.00 5.26 5.28
CA PHE A 637 -2.67 4.25 6.10
C PHE A 637 -4.11 4.07 5.65
N VAL A 638 -4.78 3.07 6.22
CA VAL A 638 -6.24 2.85 6.15
C VAL A 638 -6.99 4.17 6.46
N GLY A 639 -7.56 4.79 5.43
CA GLY A 639 -8.27 6.07 5.51
C GLY A 639 -7.60 7.26 4.80
N SER A 640 -6.31 7.17 4.39
CA SER A 640 -5.59 8.28 3.74
C SER A 640 -6.28 8.84 2.49
N GLY A 641 -7.00 8.00 1.74
CA GLY A 641 -7.76 8.41 0.54
C GLY A 641 -8.85 9.44 0.81
N ALA A 642 -9.32 9.59 2.04
CA ALA A 642 -10.27 10.63 2.44
C ALA A 642 -9.64 12.04 2.55
N TYR A 643 -8.31 12.16 2.40
CA TYR A 643 -7.57 13.41 2.59
C TYR A 643 -6.58 13.72 1.45
N ALA A 644 -5.97 12.70 0.81
CA ALA A 644 -4.90 12.90 -0.16
C ALA A 644 -4.95 11.92 -1.36
N ALA A 645 -4.34 12.36 -2.46
CA ALA A 645 -3.86 11.50 -3.54
C ALA A 645 -2.51 10.87 -3.16
N HIS A 646 -2.07 9.88 -3.94
CA HIS A 646 -0.81 9.17 -3.73
C HIS A 646 -0.14 8.85 -5.07
N TRP A 647 1.14 8.51 -5.08
CA TRP A 647 1.85 7.96 -6.23
C TRP A 647 2.76 6.83 -5.75
N THR A 648 3.09 5.87 -6.61
CA THR A 648 3.84 4.64 -6.26
C THR A 648 5.28 4.84 -5.76
N GLY A 649 5.67 6.06 -5.35
CA GLY A 649 7.02 6.46 -4.99
C GLY A 649 8.05 6.21 -6.10
N ASP A 650 9.32 6.20 -5.68
CA ASP A 650 10.50 5.97 -6.50
C ASP A 650 10.42 4.67 -7.33
N ASN A 651 9.99 4.79 -8.58
CA ASN A 651 10.10 3.74 -9.59
C ASN A 651 11.39 3.94 -10.42
N LYS A 652 11.57 3.16 -11.48
CA LYS A 652 12.71 3.29 -12.41
C LYS A 652 12.26 3.24 -13.86
N GLY A 653 13.02 3.88 -14.75
CA GLY A 653 12.88 3.73 -16.19
C GLY A 653 13.22 2.32 -16.69
N THR A 654 12.34 1.34 -16.44
CA THR A 654 12.38 0.00 -17.06
C THR A 654 10.99 -0.51 -17.44
N TRP A 655 10.92 -1.45 -18.37
CA TRP A 655 9.68 -2.11 -18.81
C TRP A 655 8.99 -2.91 -17.69
N GLU A 656 9.75 -3.40 -16.70
CA GLU A 656 9.21 -4.04 -15.48
C GLU A 656 8.41 -3.03 -14.66
N ASN A 657 8.97 -1.84 -14.42
CA ASN A 657 8.31 -0.79 -13.64
C ASN A 657 7.07 -0.24 -14.37
N LEU A 658 7.14 -0.08 -15.70
CA LEU A 658 5.98 0.21 -16.55
C LEU A 658 4.84 -0.80 -16.31
N ARG A 659 5.17 -2.10 -16.21
CA ARG A 659 4.21 -3.18 -15.90
C ARG A 659 3.70 -3.11 -14.46
N TYR A 660 4.58 -2.94 -13.48
CA TYR A 660 4.23 -2.92 -12.05
C TYR A 660 3.37 -1.70 -11.65
N SER A 661 3.48 -0.59 -12.40
CA SER A 661 2.63 0.59 -12.22
C SER A 661 1.14 0.24 -12.26
N ILE A 662 0.73 -0.72 -13.10
CA ILE A 662 -0.67 -1.12 -13.29
C ILE A 662 -1.17 -1.84 -12.03
N SER A 663 -0.49 -2.89 -11.56
CA SER A 663 -0.91 -3.63 -10.37
C SER A 663 -0.93 -2.75 -9.10
N THR A 664 0.03 -1.83 -8.97
CA THR A 664 0.13 -0.94 -7.80
C THR A 664 -0.99 0.12 -7.81
N MET A 665 -1.21 0.80 -8.95
CA MET A 665 -2.35 1.71 -9.15
C MET A 665 -3.70 1.04 -8.82
N LEU A 666 -3.88 -0.22 -9.24
CA LEU A 666 -5.12 -0.95 -9.00
C LEU A 666 -5.30 -1.41 -7.54
N ASN A 667 -4.22 -1.75 -6.84
CA ASN A 667 -4.25 -2.03 -5.40
C ASN A 667 -4.67 -0.78 -4.59
N PHE A 668 -4.14 0.41 -4.92
CA PHE A 668 -4.59 1.66 -4.27
C PHE A 668 -6.05 2.01 -4.55
N GLY A 669 -6.59 1.60 -5.70
CA GLY A 669 -8.04 1.57 -5.92
C GLY A 669 -8.79 0.75 -4.86
N ILE A 670 -8.34 -0.47 -4.57
CA ILE A 670 -8.92 -1.34 -3.53
C ILE A 670 -8.75 -0.73 -2.12
N PHE A 671 -7.64 -0.03 -1.87
CA PHE A 671 -7.38 0.69 -0.60
C PHE A 671 -8.23 1.96 -0.42
N GLY A 672 -9.09 2.32 -1.38
CA GLY A 672 -9.92 3.52 -1.30
C GLY A 672 -9.17 4.81 -1.62
N MET A 673 -8.04 4.72 -2.34
CA MET A 673 -7.22 5.84 -2.82
C MET A 673 -7.27 5.90 -4.36
N PRO A 674 -8.40 6.36 -4.94
CA PRO A 674 -8.65 6.28 -6.38
C PRO A 674 -7.85 7.29 -7.20
N MET A 675 -7.25 8.29 -6.56
CA MET A 675 -6.37 9.29 -7.18
C MET A 675 -4.91 8.86 -6.99
N VAL A 676 -4.46 7.99 -7.89
CA VAL A 676 -3.14 7.36 -7.85
C VAL A 676 -2.54 7.26 -9.25
N GLY A 677 -1.22 7.24 -9.32
CA GLY A 677 -0.43 7.10 -10.55
C GLY A 677 1.00 6.67 -10.21
N SER A 678 1.81 6.47 -11.25
CA SER A 678 3.25 6.16 -11.14
C SER A 678 4.02 7.19 -11.96
N ASP A 679 5.24 7.55 -11.56
CA ASP A 679 6.00 8.59 -12.24
C ASP A 679 6.35 8.14 -13.67
N ILE A 680 5.86 8.91 -14.64
CA ILE A 680 5.90 8.56 -16.07
C ILE A 680 7.33 8.65 -16.59
N CYS A 681 7.69 7.73 -17.49
CA CYS A 681 9.06 7.45 -17.96
C CYS A 681 10.02 6.90 -16.89
N GLY A 682 9.77 7.20 -15.61
CA GLY A 682 10.40 6.59 -14.45
C GLY A 682 11.37 7.53 -13.74
N PHE A 683 11.33 7.53 -12.40
CA PHE A 683 12.10 8.42 -11.55
C PHE A 683 13.61 8.14 -11.66
N TYR A 684 14.05 6.91 -11.37
CA TYR A 684 15.46 6.52 -11.48
C TYR A 684 15.91 6.23 -12.93
N PRO A 685 17.19 6.49 -13.28
CA PRO A 685 17.72 6.31 -14.64
C PRO A 685 17.67 4.85 -15.11
N SER A 686 17.63 4.55 -16.42
CA SER A 686 17.78 5.46 -17.56
C SER A 686 16.69 5.17 -18.60
N PRO A 687 15.63 5.99 -18.70
CA PRO A 687 14.60 5.78 -19.71
C PRO A 687 15.14 5.91 -21.12
N THR A 688 14.70 5.01 -22.01
CA THR A 688 14.89 5.11 -23.45
C THR A 688 13.75 5.92 -24.08
N GLU A 689 13.97 6.44 -25.30
CA GLU A 689 12.92 7.13 -26.06
C GLU A 689 11.69 6.21 -26.26
N GLU A 690 11.90 4.93 -26.60
CA GLU A 690 10.78 3.98 -26.76
C GLU A 690 10.04 3.74 -25.44
N LEU A 691 10.75 3.51 -24.33
CA LEU A 691 10.12 3.30 -23.03
C LEU A 691 9.30 4.52 -22.62
N CYS A 692 9.86 5.73 -22.75
CA CYS A 692 9.15 6.96 -22.38
C CYS A 692 7.93 7.22 -23.29
N ASN A 693 8.04 6.86 -24.58
CA ASN A 693 6.94 6.89 -25.55
C ASN A 693 5.79 5.96 -25.12
N ARG A 694 6.09 4.70 -24.76
CA ARG A 694 5.08 3.76 -24.21
C ARG A 694 4.56 4.18 -22.85
N TRP A 695 5.39 4.80 -22.01
CA TRP A 695 4.97 5.25 -20.69
C TRP A 695 3.98 6.41 -20.77
N ILE A 696 4.14 7.37 -21.70
CA ILE A 696 3.10 8.40 -21.87
C ILE A 696 1.82 7.86 -22.52
N GLU A 697 1.91 6.88 -23.43
CA GLU A 697 0.74 6.18 -23.97
C GLU A 697 -0.09 5.49 -22.86
N LEU A 698 0.55 4.95 -21.82
CA LEU A 698 -0.10 4.37 -20.64
C LEU A 698 -0.53 5.43 -19.62
N GLY A 699 0.41 6.28 -19.20
CA GLY A 699 0.32 7.19 -18.07
C GLY A 699 -0.66 8.34 -18.28
N ALA A 700 -0.98 8.68 -19.52
CA ALA A 700 -2.11 9.55 -19.86
C ALA A 700 -3.47 9.00 -19.36
N PHE A 701 -3.56 7.71 -19.01
CA PHE A 701 -4.77 7.05 -18.49
C PHE A 701 -4.69 6.64 -17.01
N TYR A 702 -3.59 6.93 -16.30
CA TYR A 702 -3.60 6.88 -14.83
C TYR A 702 -4.56 7.95 -14.27
N PRO A 703 -5.25 7.72 -13.13
CA PRO A 703 -6.02 8.77 -12.45
C PRO A 703 -5.20 10.04 -12.21
N PHE A 704 -4.05 9.90 -11.52
CA PHE A 704 -3.03 10.95 -11.39
C PHE A 704 -1.94 10.75 -12.45
N SER A 705 -1.59 11.80 -13.20
CA SER A 705 -0.71 11.69 -14.38
C SER A 705 0.42 12.72 -14.30
N ARG A 706 1.60 12.25 -13.84
CA ARG A 706 2.81 13.05 -13.60
C ARG A 706 4.02 12.44 -14.30
N ASP A 707 4.75 13.25 -15.07
CA ASP A 707 6.15 12.99 -15.41
C ASP A 707 7.03 13.56 -14.28
N HIS A 708 7.93 12.73 -13.77
CA HIS A 708 8.86 13.09 -12.70
C HIS A 708 10.14 12.25 -12.78
N ALA A 709 11.26 12.91 -12.49
CA ALA A 709 12.61 12.39 -12.67
C ALA A 709 13.50 12.74 -11.48
N ASN A 710 14.40 11.83 -11.13
CA ASN A 710 15.50 12.05 -10.19
C ASN A 710 16.53 13.05 -10.77
N PHE A 711 17.25 13.78 -9.90
CA PHE A 711 18.29 14.74 -10.32
C PHE A 711 19.38 14.14 -11.21
N ALA A 712 19.71 12.85 -11.03
CA ALA A 712 20.71 12.12 -11.81
C ALA A 712 20.16 11.54 -13.13
N SER A 713 18.85 11.51 -13.34
CA SER A 713 18.24 11.04 -14.61
C SER A 713 18.47 12.05 -15.74
N PRO A 714 18.54 11.61 -17.01
CA PRO A 714 18.48 12.53 -18.16
C PRO A 714 17.28 13.46 -18.10
N ARG A 715 17.28 14.55 -18.88
CA ARG A 715 16.06 15.32 -19.14
C ARG A 715 15.11 14.43 -19.93
N GLN A 716 13.87 14.31 -19.46
CA GLN A 716 12.88 13.37 -20.02
C GLN A 716 11.52 14.01 -20.30
N GLU A 717 11.39 15.33 -20.09
CA GLU A 717 10.15 16.05 -20.36
C GLU A 717 9.61 15.69 -21.75
N LEU A 718 8.29 15.55 -21.89
CA LEU A 718 7.68 14.90 -23.06
C LEU A 718 7.98 15.58 -24.41
N TYR A 719 8.54 16.79 -24.42
CA TYR A 719 9.01 17.50 -25.62
C TYR A 719 10.47 17.20 -26.02
N VAL A 720 11.26 16.47 -25.21
CA VAL A 720 12.69 16.18 -25.46
C VAL A 720 12.90 15.28 -26.68
N TRP A 721 11.95 14.39 -26.95
CA TRP A 721 11.95 13.53 -28.14
C TRP A 721 10.66 13.75 -28.94
N GLU A 722 10.75 13.97 -30.25
CA GLU A 722 9.54 14.22 -31.07
C GLU A 722 8.62 12.98 -31.18
N SER A 723 9.14 11.76 -31.05
CA SER A 723 8.25 10.57 -31.00
C SER A 723 7.42 10.54 -29.70
N VAL A 724 8.03 10.88 -28.56
CA VAL A 724 7.35 11.03 -27.26
C VAL A 724 6.37 12.20 -27.32
N ALA A 725 6.78 13.36 -27.85
CA ALA A 725 5.92 14.53 -27.99
C ALA A 725 4.68 14.26 -28.83
N LYS A 726 4.85 13.56 -29.96
CA LYS A 726 3.76 13.11 -30.82
C LYS A 726 2.80 12.16 -30.09
N SER A 727 3.31 11.20 -29.33
CA SER A 727 2.48 10.30 -28.52
C SER A 727 1.80 11.00 -27.35
N ALA A 728 2.49 11.94 -26.69
CA ALA A 728 1.94 12.79 -25.64
C ALA A 728 0.76 13.63 -26.16
N ARG A 729 0.93 14.34 -27.29
CA ARG A 729 -0.17 15.08 -27.94
C ARG A 729 -1.38 14.20 -28.26
N ASN A 730 -1.16 12.95 -28.69
CA ASN A 730 -2.24 12.00 -28.98
C ASN A 730 -2.93 11.46 -27.71
N ALA A 731 -2.15 10.99 -26.73
CA ALA A 731 -2.64 10.32 -25.54
C ALA A 731 -3.27 11.32 -24.55
N LEU A 732 -2.59 12.44 -24.27
CA LEU A 732 -3.17 13.55 -23.51
C LEU A 732 -4.33 14.20 -24.29
N GLY A 733 -4.22 14.33 -25.62
CA GLY A 733 -5.33 14.76 -26.48
C GLY A 733 -6.58 13.85 -26.43
N MET A 734 -6.46 12.62 -25.92
CA MET A 734 -7.60 11.75 -25.55
C MET A 734 -7.98 11.93 -24.07
N ARG A 735 -7.01 11.95 -23.14
CA ARG A 735 -7.24 12.23 -21.70
C ARG A 735 -8.09 13.48 -21.50
N TYR A 736 -7.75 14.58 -22.16
CA TYR A 736 -8.43 15.87 -22.02
C TYR A 736 -9.87 15.84 -22.55
N LYS A 737 -10.16 15.02 -23.57
CA LYS A 737 -11.54 14.74 -24.03
C LYS A 737 -12.31 13.86 -23.05
N LEU A 738 -11.60 13.04 -22.27
CA LEU A 738 -12.17 12.17 -21.23
C LEU A 738 -12.23 12.84 -19.85
N LEU A 739 -11.76 14.08 -19.65
CA LEU A 739 -11.82 14.78 -18.36
C LEU A 739 -13.24 14.80 -17.73
N PRO A 740 -14.34 15.07 -18.48
CA PRO A 740 -15.68 14.99 -17.90
C PRO A 740 -16.06 13.58 -17.42
N TYR A 741 -15.54 12.53 -18.07
CA TYR A 741 -15.73 11.14 -17.65
C TYR A 741 -14.88 10.81 -16.43
N LEU A 742 -13.57 11.11 -16.43
CA LEU A 742 -12.67 10.95 -15.28
C LEU A 742 -13.21 11.69 -14.05
N TYR A 743 -13.74 12.90 -14.22
CA TYR A 743 -14.34 13.67 -13.14
C TYR A 743 -15.68 13.10 -12.66
N THR A 744 -16.44 12.45 -13.53
CA THR A 744 -17.64 11.68 -13.14
C THR A 744 -17.25 10.43 -12.34
N LEU A 745 -16.14 9.77 -12.67
CA LEU A 745 -15.60 8.63 -11.90
C LEU A 745 -15.04 9.07 -10.54
N ASN A 746 -14.43 10.25 -10.44
CA ASN A 746 -14.03 10.89 -9.17
C ASN A 746 -15.26 11.14 -8.26
N TYR A 747 -16.37 11.60 -8.85
CA TYR A 747 -17.64 11.76 -8.15
C TYR A 747 -18.26 10.42 -7.73
N GLU A 748 -18.22 9.38 -8.58
CA GLU A 748 -18.62 8.02 -8.22
C GLU A 748 -17.78 7.49 -7.04
N ALA A 749 -16.45 7.62 -7.11
CA ALA A 749 -15.54 7.21 -6.06
C ALA A 749 -15.82 7.91 -4.71
N HIS A 750 -16.10 9.22 -4.74
CA HIS A 750 -16.49 9.96 -3.54
C HIS A 750 -17.83 9.47 -2.93
N LEU A 751 -18.77 9.00 -3.75
CA LEU A 751 -20.07 8.50 -3.26
C LEU A 751 -20.06 7.04 -2.81
N THR A 752 -19.31 6.16 -3.50
CA THR A 752 -19.41 4.69 -3.37
C THR A 752 -18.06 3.98 -3.21
N GLY A 753 -16.94 4.70 -3.13
CA GLY A 753 -15.59 4.11 -3.08
C GLY A 753 -15.13 3.44 -4.38
N ALA A 754 -15.94 3.43 -5.43
CA ALA A 754 -15.63 2.77 -6.70
C ALA A 754 -14.41 3.44 -7.39
N PRO A 755 -13.29 2.73 -7.65
CA PRO A 755 -12.05 3.37 -8.12
C PRO A 755 -12.17 4.10 -9.46
N VAL A 756 -11.28 5.04 -9.78
CA VAL A 756 -11.24 5.63 -11.13
C VAL A 756 -10.66 4.62 -12.13
N ALA A 757 -9.49 4.06 -11.83
CA ALA A 757 -8.94 2.90 -12.53
C ALA A 757 -9.31 1.61 -11.77
N ARG A 758 -9.98 0.66 -12.45
CA ARG A 758 -10.52 -0.59 -11.87
C ARG A 758 -9.87 -1.82 -12.50
N PRO A 759 -9.59 -2.88 -11.73
CA PRO A 759 -9.33 -4.21 -12.29
C PRO A 759 -10.50 -4.67 -13.16
N VAL A 760 -10.23 -5.39 -14.24
CA VAL A 760 -11.28 -5.81 -15.20
C VAL A 760 -12.37 -6.65 -14.52
N PHE A 761 -12.05 -7.40 -13.47
CA PHE A 761 -13.01 -8.18 -12.68
C PHE A 761 -14.03 -7.34 -11.88
N PHE A 762 -13.88 -6.01 -11.77
CA PHE A 762 -14.92 -5.15 -11.15
C PHE A 762 -16.16 -5.03 -12.04
N SER A 763 -15.99 -4.98 -13.37
CA SER A 763 -17.12 -5.00 -14.33
C SER A 763 -17.49 -6.41 -14.77
N PHE A 764 -16.53 -7.35 -14.75
CA PHE A 764 -16.71 -8.72 -15.23
C PHE A 764 -16.39 -9.78 -14.16
N PRO A 765 -17.03 -9.73 -12.97
CA PRO A 765 -16.70 -10.63 -11.84
C PRO A 765 -16.96 -12.10 -12.15
N ASP A 766 -17.88 -12.42 -13.06
CA ASP A 766 -18.18 -13.80 -13.47
C ASP A 766 -17.11 -14.37 -14.45
N PHE A 767 -16.27 -13.50 -15.05
CA PHE A 767 -15.28 -13.89 -16.06
C PHE A 767 -13.90 -14.19 -15.44
N THR A 768 -13.76 -15.39 -14.89
CA THR A 768 -12.55 -15.83 -14.16
C THR A 768 -11.19 -15.62 -14.86
N PRO A 769 -11.04 -15.63 -16.20
CA PRO A 769 -9.75 -15.35 -16.84
C PRO A 769 -9.17 -13.96 -16.54
N CYS A 770 -10.01 -12.98 -16.16
CA CYS A 770 -9.51 -11.63 -15.80
C CYS A 770 -9.06 -11.49 -14.33
N TYR A 771 -9.18 -12.53 -13.49
CA TYR A 771 -8.82 -12.46 -12.07
C TYR A 771 -7.31 -12.27 -11.82
N GLY A 772 -6.44 -12.68 -12.75
CA GLY A 772 -4.99 -12.44 -12.68
C GLY A 772 -4.52 -11.27 -13.56
N LEU A 773 -5.43 -10.61 -14.28
CA LEU A 773 -5.06 -9.69 -15.36
C LEU A 773 -4.46 -8.39 -14.80
N SER A 774 -3.16 -8.21 -15.06
CA SER A 774 -2.36 -7.09 -14.54
C SER A 774 -1.71 -6.25 -15.66
N THR A 775 -2.03 -6.56 -16.93
CA THR A 775 -1.53 -5.88 -18.13
C THR A 775 -2.57 -4.96 -18.78
N GLN A 776 -3.78 -4.89 -18.21
CA GLN A 776 -4.91 -4.10 -18.70
C GLN A 776 -5.75 -3.63 -17.51
N PHE A 777 -6.46 -2.51 -17.68
CA PHE A 777 -7.40 -2.00 -16.67
C PHE A 777 -8.59 -1.29 -17.34
N LEU A 778 -9.62 -1.01 -16.53
CA LEU A 778 -10.76 -0.18 -16.95
C LEU A 778 -10.67 1.20 -16.31
N LEU A 779 -10.91 2.25 -17.07
CA LEU A 779 -11.39 3.52 -16.53
C LEU A 779 -12.90 3.42 -16.33
N GLY A 780 -13.31 3.40 -15.07
CA GLY A 780 -14.70 3.17 -14.68
C GLY A 780 -15.22 1.81 -15.12
N ALA A 781 -16.44 1.77 -15.65
CA ALA A 781 -17.12 0.52 -15.97
C ALA A 781 -16.75 -0.10 -17.34
N GLY A 782 -16.28 0.70 -18.32
CA GLY A 782 -16.25 0.25 -19.73
C GLY A 782 -15.24 0.89 -20.69
N VAL A 783 -14.33 1.76 -20.23
CA VAL A 783 -13.22 2.25 -21.08
C VAL A 783 -11.97 1.41 -20.77
N MET A 784 -11.66 0.41 -21.60
CA MET A 784 -10.51 -0.47 -21.37
C MET A 784 -9.22 0.10 -21.96
N VAL A 785 -8.15 0.04 -21.17
CA VAL A 785 -6.79 0.43 -21.56
C VAL A 785 -5.94 -0.82 -21.69
N SER A 786 -5.31 -0.99 -22.86
CA SER A 786 -4.48 -2.15 -23.21
C SER A 786 -3.13 -1.67 -23.78
N PRO A 787 -2.17 -1.27 -22.92
CA PRO A 787 -0.88 -0.72 -23.34
C PRO A 787 0.03 -1.77 -23.98
N VAL A 788 1.05 -1.31 -24.73
CA VAL A 788 2.23 -2.11 -25.04
C VAL A 788 3.18 -2.07 -23.83
N LEU A 789 3.73 -3.22 -23.46
CA LEU A 789 4.46 -3.43 -22.20
C LEU A 789 5.78 -4.21 -22.39
N GLU A 790 6.28 -4.28 -23.63
CA GLU A 790 7.47 -5.03 -24.06
C GLU A 790 8.24 -4.21 -25.10
N GLU A 791 9.57 -4.31 -25.09
CA GLU A 791 10.48 -3.54 -25.96
C GLU A 791 10.44 -4.02 -27.42
N GLY A 792 10.48 -3.08 -28.36
CA GLY A 792 10.34 -3.34 -29.80
C GLY A 792 8.93 -3.81 -30.23
N ALA A 793 7.98 -3.95 -29.30
CA ALA A 793 6.68 -4.54 -29.59
C ALA A 793 5.76 -3.56 -30.33
N THR A 794 5.21 -4.02 -31.45
CA THR A 794 4.26 -3.28 -32.31
C THR A 794 2.80 -3.77 -32.18
N SER A 795 2.56 -4.80 -31.37
CA SER A 795 1.24 -5.36 -31.07
C SER A 795 1.18 -5.90 -29.64
N VAL A 796 -0.02 -6.13 -29.10
CA VAL A 796 -0.23 -6.67 -27.75
C VAL A 796 -1.35 -7.70 -27.74
N ARG A 797 -1.16 -8.80 -26.98
CA ARG A 797 -2.21 -9.80 -26.71
C ARG A 797 -3.12 -9.32 -25.58
N ALA A 798 -4.18 -8.60 -25.93
CA ALA A 798 -5.21 -8.15 -24.99
C ALA A 798 -6.33 -9.19 -24.80
N LEU A 799 -6.72 -9.44 -23.55
CA LEU A 799 -7.94 -10.15 -23.18
C LEU A 799 -9.15 -9.22 -23.32
N PHE A 800 -10.18 -9.67 -24.04
CA PHE A 800 -11.46 -8.98 -24.16
C PHE A 800 -12.56 -9.80 -23.46
N PRO A 801 -13.14 -9.31 -22.35
CA PRO A 801 -14.31 -9.93 -21.73
C PRO A 801 -15.53 -9.98 -22.68
N PRO A 802 -16.50 -10.89 -22.45
CA PRO A 802 -17.68 -11.03 -23.30
C PRO A 802 -18.46 -9.71 -23.47
N GLY A 803 -18.68 -9.30 -24.72
CA GLY A 803 -19.37 -8.06 -25.06
C GLY A 803 -18.96 -7.51 -26.43
N THR A 804 -19.38 -6.28 -26.72
CA THR A 804 -18.97 -5.55 -27.93
C THR A 804 -18.01 -4.42 -27.55
N TRP A 805 -16.79 -4.46 -28.09
CA TRP A 805 -15.75 -3.47 -27.82
C TRP A 805 -15.48 -2.63 -29.08
N ALA A 806 -15.32 -1.31 -28.90
CA ALA A 806 -15.10 -0.36 -29.98
C ALA A 806 -13.87 0.53 -29.71
N ARG A 807 -13.10 0.87 -30.75
CA ARG A 807 -11.90 1.72 -30.61
C ARG A 807 -12.30 3.15 -30.24
N CYS A 808 -11.79 3.64 -29.11
CA CYS A 808 -12.16 4.94 -28.54
C CYS A 808 -11.93 6.15 -29.48
N SER A 809 -11.04 6.02 -30.47
CA SER A 809 -10.85 7.05 -31.52
C SER A 809 -12.08 7.30 -32.42
N ARG A 810 -13.19 6.55 -32.25
CA ARG A 810 -14.50 6.84 -32.86
C ARG A 810 -15.55 7.38 -31.86
N CYS A 811 -15.25 7.45 -30.56
CA CYS A 811 -16.24 7.88 -29.54
C CYS A 811 -16.68 9.34 -29.73
N SER A 812 -15.85 10.20 -30.32
CA SER A 812 -16.23 11.58 -30.70
C SER A 812 -17.28 11.65 -31.81
N ALA A 813 -17.55 10.57 -32.56
CA ALA A 813 -18.59 10.51 -33.58
C ALA A 813 -19.92 9.92 -33.04
N ALA A 814 -19.92 9.28 -31.87
CA ALA A 814 -21.10 8.61 -31.31
C ALA A 814 -22.18 9.58 -30.78
N GLY A 815 -21.93 10.89 -30.78
CA GLY A 815 -22.88 11.92 -30.33
C GLY A 815 -23.77 12.52 -31.41
N SER A 816 -23.52 12.27 -32.71
CA SER A 816 -24.16 13.02 -33.80
C SER A 816 -24.25 12.25 -35.13
N SER A 817 -25.37 11.54 -35.36
CA SER A 817 -25.91 11.20 -36.69
C SER A 817 -27.38 10.74 -36.60
N PRO A 818 -28.33 11.34 -37.34
CA PRO A 818 -29.73 10.90 -37.39
C PRO A 818 -30.04 10.01 -38.61
N GLY A 819 -30.97 9.06 -38.44
CA GLY A 819 -31.45 8.12 -39.49
C GLY A 819 -30.87 6.70 -39.33
N THR A 820 -31.59 5.60 -39.60
CA THR A 820 -33.00 5.42 -40.02
C THR A 820 -33.51 4.07 -39.44
N PRO A 821 -34.78 3.92 -39.00
CA PRO A 821 -35.12 2.87 -38.01
C PRO A 821 -35.44 1.48 -38.58
N ALA A 822 -34.52 0.53 -38.44
CA ALA A 822 -34.81 -0.91 -38.61
C ALA A 822 -35.63 -1.46 -37.43
N ARG A 823 -36.86 -1.94 -37.68
CA ARG A 823 -37.75 -2.49 -36.66
C ARG A 823 -37.30 -3.87 -36.14
N ARG A 824 -36.74 -3.95 -34.92
CA ARG A 824 -36.96 -5.09 -34.00
C ARG A 824 -37.12 -4.58 -32.56
N ARG A 825 -37.98 -5.22 -31.76
CA ARG A 825 -38.44 -4.72 -30.46
C ARG A 825 -37.58 -5.22 -29.30
N SER A 826 -36.85 -4.31 -28.64
CA SER A 826 -36.46 -4.43 -27.23
C SER A 826 -36.41 -3.02 -26.61
N ARG A 827 -37.32 -2.73 -25.66
CA ARG A 827 -37.42 -1.41 -25.03
C ARG A 827 -36.57 -1.36 -23.75
N TRP A 828 -35.41 -0.71 -23.83
CA TRP A 828 -34.72 -0.18 -22.64
C TRP A 828 -34.81 1.35 -22.66
N TRP A 829 -35.70 1.90 -21.85
CA TRP A 829 -35.85 3.36 -21.68
C TRP A 829 -35.11 3.82 -20.44
N TRP A 830 -33.99 4.51 -20.62
CA TRP A 830 -33.44 5.35 -19.57
C TRP A 830 -34.41 6.52 -19.30
N ARG A 831 -35.08 6.49 -18.14
CA ARG A 831 -35.84 7.63 -17.62
C ARG A 831 -35.25 8.08 -16.29
N SER A 832 -34.47 9.16 -16.35
CA SER A 832 -34.11 9.95 -15.18
C SER A 832 -35.38 10.48 -14.49
N ARG A 833 -35.57 10.12 -13.22
CA ARG A 833 -36.61 10.68 -12.34
C ARG A 833 -36.14 10.70 -10.88
N TRP A 834 -35.45 11.78 -10.51
CA TRP A 834 -35.34 12.19 -9.11
C TRP A 834 -35.61 13.70 -9.00
N ALA A 835 -36.72 14.04 -8.36
CA ALA A 835 -37.07 15.38 -7.93
C ALA A 835 -37.76 15.25 -6.55
N PRO A 836 -37.39 16.07 -5.55
CA PRO A 836 -37.73 15.79 -4.15
C PRO A 836 -39.20 16.11 -3.83
N ARG A 837 -39.99 15.09 -3.47
CA ARG A 837 -41.34 15.29 -2.94
C ARG A 837 -41.30 15.63 -1.44
N ARG A 838 -41.54 16.90 -1.11
CA ARG A 838 -41.93 17.32 0.25
C ARG A 838 -43.18 16.55 0.70
N ARG A 839 -43.18 16.04 1.94
CA ARG A 839 -44.37 15.44 2.57
C ARG A 839 -45.18 16.52 3.28
N THR A 840 -46.40 16.77 2.82
CA THR A 840 -47.46 17.46 3.59
C THR A 840 -48.64 16.50 3.74
N ARG A 841 -49.07 16.24 4.98
CA ARG A 841 -50.22 15.35 5.26
C ARG A 841 -51.54 16.14 5.15
N ARG A 842 -52.48 15.63 4.34
CA ARG A 842 -53.93 15.73 4.57
C ARG A 842 -54.54 14.36 4.27
N ALA A 843 -55.52 13.95 5.08
CA ALA A 843 -56.25 12.69 4.90
C ALA A 843 -57.57 12.93 4.13
N PRO A 844 -58.09 11.94 3.39
CA PRO A 844 -59.42 12.03 2.78
C PRO A 844 -60.51 11.83 3.83
N CYS A 845 -61.70 12.38 3.56
CA CYS A 845 -62.90 12.12 4.36
C CYS A 845 -63.68 10.93 3.79
N THR A 846 -64.26 10.11 4.65
CA THR A 846 -65.37 9.20 4.32
C THR A 846 -66.64 9.71 4.99
N TRP A 847 -67.78 9.52 4.32
CA TRP A 847 -69.10 9.89 4.85
C TRP A 847 -69.87 8.64 5.27
N THR A 848 -70.47 8.68 6.46
CA THR A 848 -71.68 7.93 6.82
C THR A 848 -72.41 8.67 7.94
N THR A 849 -73.71 8.43 8.08
CA THR A 849 -74.64 9.29 8.83
C THR A 849 -74.93 8.79 10.24
N THR A 850 -75.11 9.70 11.20
CA THR A 850 -76.37 9.88 11.98
C THR A 850 -76.27 11.02 13.02
N SER A 851 -77.41 11.35 13.64
CA SER A 851 -77.72 12.53 14.47
C SER A 851 -77.27 12.48 15.93
N GLY A 852 -76.96 13.63 16.56
CA GLY A 852 -76.81 13.69 18.04
C GLY A 852 -76.46 15.03 18.73
N ARG A 853 -77.48 15.77 19.19
CA ARG A 853 -77.52 16.62 20.42
C ARG A 853 -76.35 17.57 20.80
N ARG A 854 -76.48 18.85 20.39
CA ARG A 854 -76.60 20.08 21.23
C ARG A 854 -75.99 20.06 22.67
N TRP A 855 -75.10 21.02 23.02
CA TRP A 855 -75.21 21.99 24.16
C TRP A 855 -74.06 23.06 24.19
N ARG A 856 -74.03 23.98 25.17
CA ARG A 856 -73.27 25.27 25.15
C ARG A 856 -72.34 25.55 26.35
N SER A 857 -71.21 26.25 26.08
CA SER A 857 -70.46 27.18 26.98
C SER A 857 -69.63 26.58 28.14
N ARG A 858 -68.74 27.29 28.89
CA ARG A 858 -68.46 28.75 29.06
C ARG A 858 -67.06 29.04 29.70
N ARG A 859 -66.27 30.00 29.15
CA ARG A 859 -65.11 30.78 29.76
C ARG A 859 -63.88 29.98 30.30
N GLY A 860 -62.64 30.53 30.35
CA GLY A 860 -62.05 31.74 29.74
C GLY A 860 -60.73 32.25 30.40
N ARG A 861 -60.00 33.18 29.75
CA ARG A 861 -58.93 34.14 30.24
C ARG A 861 -57.70 33.60 31.02
N ARG A 862 -56.48 34.17 30.99
CA ARG A 862 -55.82 35.34 30.32
C ARG A 862 -54.66 34.82 29.39
N ARG A 863 -53.73 35.51 28.69
CA ARG A 863 -53.15 36.90 28.57
C ARG A 863 -52.17 37.40 29.66
N THR A 864 -51.04 38.10 29.39
CA THR A 864 -49.98 38.17 28.30
C THR A 864 -48.99 39.31 28.64
N CYS A 865 -47.74 39.27 28.12
CA CYS A 865 -46.75 40.39 28.06
C CYS A 865 -46.19 40.91 29.41
N GLY A 866 -45.09 41.70 29.47
CA GLY A 866 -44.04 41.95 28.46
C GLY A 866 -43.46 43.39 28.38
N SER A 867 -42.13 43.50 28.23
CA SER A 867 -41.32 44.65 27.72
C SER A 867 -40.93 45.84 28.63
N THR A 868 -39.85 46.52 28.21
CA THR A 868 -39.20 47.81 28.65
C THR A 868 -38.04 47.71 29.66
N ARG A 869 -36.97 48.54 29.65
CA ARG A 869 -36.18 49.31 28.63
C ARG A 869 -35.05 50.05 29.41
N ALA A 870 -33.83 50.08 28.85
CA ALA A 870 -32.86 51.20 28.89
C ALA A 870 -31.97 51.57 30.13
N CYS A 871 -30.69 51.85 29.78
CA CYS A 871 -29.77 52.90 30.30
C CYS A 871 -28.86 52.72 31.54
N ALA A 872 -27.78 53.52 31.49
CA ALA A 872 -26.82 53.97 32.52
C ALA A 872 -25.64 53.06 32.92
N ALA A 873 -24.44 53.58 32.66
CA ALA A 873 -23.11 53.02 32.89
C ALA A 873 -22.70 52.83 34.37
N GLY A 874 -21.78 51.89 34.61
CA GLY A 874 -21.00 51.75 35.84
C GLY A 874 -19.58 51.26 35.53
N ARG A 875 -18.56 51.74 36.28
CA ARG A 875 -17.13 51.46 36.00
C ARG A 875 -16.54 50.32 36.85
N SER A 876 -15.46 49.74 36.31
CA SER A 876 -14.26 49.23 36.99
C SER A 876 -14.27 47.95 37.87
N ARG A 877 -13.45 46.99 37.39
CA ARG A 877 -12.39 46.23 38.08
C ARG A 877 -12.70 45.04 39.02
N CYS A 878 -12.10 43.92 38.62
CA CYS A 878 -11.33 42.96 39.45
C CYS A 878 -12.06 42.11 40.52
N GLY A 879 -12.28 40.82 40.22
CA GLY A 879 -12.60 39.78 41.19
C GLY A 879 -12.42 38.37 40.63
N ARG A 880 -11.35 37.65 41.04
CA ARG A 880 -11.00 36.30 40.55
C ARG A 880 -12.07 35.25 40.91
N ARG A 881 -12.38 34.31 40.00
CA ARG A 881 -12.05 32.87 40.14
C ARG A 881 -12.68 31.98 39.05
N ARG A 882 -11.87 31.00 38.60
CA ARG A 882 -12.12 29.95 37.59
C ARG A 882 -12.23 30.45 36.16
#